data_AF-A0A0R0M3S3-F1
#
_entry.id   AF-A0A0R0M3S3-F1
#
_cell.length_a   1.000
_cell.length_b   1.000
_cell.length_c   1.000
_cell.angle_alpha   90.00
_cell.angle_beta   90.00
_cell.angle_gamma   90.00
#
_symmetry.space_group_name_H-M   'P 1'
#
loop_
_entity.id
_entity.type
_entity.pdbx_description
1 polymer ?
#
loop_
_entity_poly.entity_id
_entity_poly.type
_entity_poly.pdbx_seq_one_letter_code
_entity_poly.pdbx_strand_id
1 'polypeptide(L)'
;MFGFGKAKEEEKEKSKIETEEDQKSNQKPDNDTKRVKKESLEGKQEPLKEKQQEEPKKSEEKQIKTEDQDKEIEKQQEETEKSEEKQIKTEDQDKETEKHHKEQEKSEKKPKKDQDALKKEQAVLEEEKSKFKNEQKMFFNKNTDSHEEKPEKIVDLFRNDPKRLEKFSHTIQIGDEFIYFDYSKTHIKPAGLSEMFKGFSALDRKSCMFNKERINFTEGREVLHVCLRDWNVLQLLKLKDGKATDEKEDILEKELKKLGEEERLVFDELLKMKEFDSKFANGELKGVTGKQLKTVVSIGIGGSDLGPRAVNEALEFYKRKEANVHFVSNVDPVEMLNTFQKIDPEETLFIVVSKTFTTQETMSNAQVALKLIEEKTGKSCAEIAEKQFVAVSANVEAVKAFGSKYRFDMWDWVGGRFSVWSAVGLSVILNIGFENYVRFLQGASYIDEHFRETDNHSNVPVIQALIEIFYSDKMDYNNKCIVAYDEYLKNFYLHLQQLEMESNGKCATLDGITTGQTCMLIWGGVGTNTQHSFFQLLHQGTRKVLMEFLVPLRPLQDKKVLNNSQFEMLFANCLGQSRALMLGENNSKDYKFFPGDRPSITIAYSRLTPEIVGALIAFTEHKVYIQGLYWKINSFDQFGVTLGKSVAVDILKAMDEDVKHMDTGSMRLLGLYKELNDRESEK
;
A
#
# COMPACT_ATOMS: atom_id res chain seq x y z
N MET A 1 -15.31 -13.00 49.68
CA MET A 1 -14.82 -12.48 50.98
C MET A 1 -13.70 -13.38 51.45
N PHE A 2 -12.54 -12.83 51.79
CA PHE A 2 -11.57 -13.31 52.78
C PHE A 2 -10.49 -12.20 52.87
N GLY A 3 -9.93 -11.92 54.04
CA GLY A 3 -9.01 -10.79 54.18
C GLY A 3 -8.45 -10.60 55.59
N PHE A 4 -7.54 -9.62 55.69
CA PHE A 4 -6.68 -9.29 56.84
C PHE A 4 -5.59 -10.37 57.14
N GLY A 5 -4.43 -10.01 57.70
CA GLY A 5 -4.02 -8.71 58.27
C GLY A 5 -2.58 -8.26 57.93
N LYS A 6 -2.19 -7.09 58.46
CA LYS A 6 -0.90 -6.41 58.24
C LYS A 6 0.14 -6.73 59.32
N ALA A 7 1.44 -6.67 58.96
CA ALA A 7 2.62 -6.27 59.77
C ALA A 7 3.90 -6.85 59.09
N LYS A 8 5.09 -6.25 59.14
CA LYS A 8 5.56 -4.96 59.70
C LYS A 8 6.80 -4.49 58.90
N GLU A 9 7.28 -3.27 59.17
CA GLU A 9 8.53 -2.70 58.61
C GLU A 9 9.76 -3.02 59.50
N GLU A 10 10.92 -2.44 59.14
CA GLU A 10 12.24 -2.47 59.81
C GLU A 10 13.07 -3.76 59.55
N GLU A 11 14.41 -3.75 59.39
CA GLU A 11 15.41 -2.66 59.59
C GLU A 11 16.57 -2.64 58.53
N LYS A 12 17.82 -2.28 58.92
CA LYS A 12 18.84 -1.61 58.07
C LYS A 12 20.18 -2.35 57.84
N GLU A 13 20.85 -1.93 56.75
CA GLU A 13 22.31 -1.71 56.55
C GLU A 13 23.40 -2.84 56.49
N LYS A 14 24.01 -2.94 55.29
CA LYS A 14 25.48 -2.88 54.96
C LYS A 14 26.53 -3.83 55.58
N SER A 15 27.04 -4.74 54.73
CA SER A 15 28.50 -5.03 54.47
C SER A 15 28.61 -5.95 53.23
N LYS A 16 29.42 -5.81 52.16
CA LYS A 16 30.82 -5.37 51.84
C LYS A 16 31.94 -6.42 52.08
N ILE A 17 32.96 -6.43 51.19
CA ILE A 17 34.16 -7.32 51.11
C ILE A 17 33.80 -8.71 50.50
N GLU A 18 34.34 -9.25 49.38
CA GLU A 18 35.72 -9.54 48.89
C GLU A 18 36.34 -10.78 49.61
N THR A 19 37.12 -11.72 49.03
CA THR A 19 37.63 -11.99 47.66
C THR A 19 37.98 -13.50 47.47
N GLU A 20 38.01 -13.97 46.21
CA GLU A 20 38.92 -14.97 45.55
C GLU A 20 39.25 -16.42 46.05
N GLU A 21 39.59 -17.25 45.04
CA GLU A 21 40.48 -18.44 44.97
C GLU A 21 40.13 -19.88 45.48
N ASP A 22 39.71 -20.74 44.52
CA ASP A 22 40.57 -21.78 43.82
C ASP A 22 40.41 -23.32 44.06
N GLN A 23 40.70 -24.05 42.95
CA GLN A 23 41.39 -25.36 42.80
C GLN A 23 40.68 -26.74 42.63
N LYS A 24 41.21 -27.49 41.64
CA LYS A 24 41.29 -28.99 41.44
C LYS A 24 40.04 -29.76 40.94
N SER A 25 40.15 -30.85 40.14
CA SER A 25 41.31 -31.53 39.49
C SER A 25 40.91 -32.37 38.24
N ASN A 26 41.79 -33.23 37.69
CA ASN A 26 41.86 -33.63 36.28
C ASN A 26 42.03 -35.17 36.06
N GLN A 27 42.05 -35.62 34.77
CA GLN A 27 42.38 -36.96 34.20
C GLN A 27 41.19 -37.97 34.06
N LYS A 28 40.95 -38.72 32.96
CA LYS A 28 41.72 -39.52 31.92
C LYS A 28 42.06 -40.97 32.35
N PRO A 29 42.35 -41.97 31.44
CA PRO A 29 42.80 -41.90 30.02
C PRO A 29 42.10 -42.91 29.02
N ASP A 30 42.23 -42.82 27.67
CA ASP A 30 43.09 -43.62 26.71
C ASP A 30 42.58 -45.03 26.25
N ASN A 31 42.89 -45.64 25.07
CA ASN A 31 43.50 -45.20 23.77
C ASN A 31 43.21 -46.21 22.59
N ASP A 32 43.91 -46.03 21.45
CA ASP A 32 44.16 -46.90 20.27
C ASP A 32 43.18 -46.89 19.07
N THR A 33 43.61 -46.88 17.79
CA THR A 33 44.99 -46.86 17.20
C THR A 33 45.15 -46.03 15.89
N LYS A 34 46.42 -45.71 15.55
CA LYS A 34 46.94 -44.92 14.38
C LYS A 34 46.69 -45.59 13.00
N ARG A 35 46.95 -45.02 11.79
CA ARG A 35 47.93 -44.07 11.16
C ARG A 35 47.30 -43.54 9.82
N VAL A 36 47.81 -42.69 8.90
CA VAL A 36 48.76 -41.54 8.71
C VAL A 36 48.89 -41.37 7.16
N LYS A 37 49.03 -40.23 6.46
CA LYS A 37 49.25 -38.78 6.74
C LYS A 37 48.18 -37.96 5.93
N LYS A 38 48.32 -36.79 5.25
CA LYS A 38 49.38 -35.79 4.93
C LYS A 38 48.71 -34.41 4.73
N GLU A 39 48.91 -33.45 5.64
CA GLU A 39 49.61 -32.14 5.46
C GLU A 39 49.09 -31.12 4.43
N SER A 40 49.12 -29.86 4.85
CA SER A 40 48.40 -28.68 4.33
C SER A 40 49.24 -27.39 4.56
N LEU A 41 48.57 -26.20 4.53
CA LEU A 41 48.92 -24.83 5.00
C LEU A 41 48.60 -23.81 3.87
N GLU A 42 47.73 -22.80 4.02
CA GLU A 42 47.70 -21.61 4.92
C GLU A 42 48.62 -20.44 4.48
N GLY A 43 48.07 -19.21 4.45
CA GLY A 43 48.87 -17.99 4.21
C GLY A 43 48.04 -16.72 3.87
N LYS A 44 48.01 -15.73 4.77
CA LYS A 44 47.26 -14.46 4.71
C LYS A 44 47.71 -13.50 3.58
N GLN A 45 46.85 -12.52 3.25
CA GLN A 45 47.18 -11.36 2.40
C GLN A 45 47.26 -10.04 3.19
N GLU A 46 48.18 -9.16 2.81
CA GLU A 46 47.99 -7.69 2.77
C GLU A 46 48.91 -7.11 1.67
N PRO A 47 48.55 -6.02 0.94
CA PRO A 47 49.20 -5.67 -0.34
C PRO A 47 50.07 -4.41 -0.29
N LEU A 48 51.01 -4.24 -1.26
CA LEU A 48 51.43 -2.93 -1.80
C LEU A 48 52.39 -3.05 -3.02
N LYS A 49 52.12 -2.20 -4.04
CA LYS A 49 53.05 -1.54 -4.99
C LYS A 49 53.78 -2.26 -6.14
N GLU A 50 53.85 -1.47 -7.23
CA GLU A 50 54.92 -1.36 -8.26
C GLU A 50 55.24 -2.59 -9.14
N LYS A 51 55.77 -2.49 -10.36
CA LYS A 51 55.64 -1.59 -11.54
C LYS A 51 56.82 -1.96 -12.45
N GLN A 52 56.56 -2.33 -13.72
CA GLN A 52 57.55 -2.34 -14.83
C GLN A 52 58.68 -3.41 -14.68
N GLN A 53 59.41 -3.86 -15.71
CA GLN A 53 59.61 -3.31 -17.07
C GLN A 53 60.02 -4.39 -18.12
N GLU A 54 59.57 -4.21 -19.39
CA GLU A 54 60.20 -4.56 -20.71
C GLU A 54 61.01 -5.88 -20.92
N GLU A 55 60.53 -6.81 -21.77
CA GLU A 55 60.93 -7.07 -23.20
C GLU A 55 61.82 -8.35 -23.36
N PRO A 56 62.15 -8.90 -24.56
CA PRO A 56 61.90 -8.43 -25.94
C PRO A 56 61.32 -9.45 -26.99
N LYS A 57 60.58 -8.89 -27.97
CA LYS A 57 60.62 -9.13 -29.45
C LYS A 57 60.38 -10.51 -30.14
N LYS A 58 59.47 -10.43 -31.13
CA LYS A 58 59.47 -10.99 -32.52
C LYS A 58 59.09 -12.46 -32.82
N SER A 59 57.96 -12.60 -33.54
CA SER A 59 57.89 -13.29 -34.85
C SER A 59 56.71 -12.78 -35.70
N GLU A 60 56.96 -12.55 -36.99
CA GLU A 60 56.08 -12.39 -38.19
C GLU A 60 54.54 -12.33 -38.02
N GLU A 61 53.80 -11.33 -38.51
CA GLU A 61 53.60 -10.80 -39.88
C GLU A 61 52.59 -11.57 -40.78
N LYS A 62 51.72 -10.79 -41.47
CA LYS A 62 50.76 -11.18 -42.55
C LYS A 62 49.50 -11.99 -42.17
N GLN A 63 48.46 -11.32 -41.64
CA GLN A 63 47.06 -11.52 -42.12
C GLN A 63 46.01 -10.46 -41.68
N ILE A 64 46.35 -9.16 -41.62
CA ILE A 64 45.35 -8.09 -41.45
C ILE A 64 45.62 -6.96 -42.46
N LYS A 65 44.92 -6.99 -43.59
CA LYS A 65 44.83 -5.92 -44.62
C LYS A 65 43.62 -6.17 -45.56
N THR A 66 42.40 -5.99 -45.07
CA THR A 66 41.19 -5.98 -45.94
C THR A 66 39.96 -5.28 -45.33
N GLU A 67 39.74 -5.30 -44.02
CA GLU A 67 38.42 -4.96 -43.44
C GLU A 67 38.21 -3.51 -42.97
N ASP A 68 39.26 -2.68 -42.98
CA ASP A 68 39.18 -1.25 -42.61
C ASP A 68 38.96 -0.31 -43.81
N GLN A 69 38.87 -0.82 -45.05
CA GLN A 69 38.70 0.02 -46.25
C GLN A 69 37.23 0.16 -46.70
N ASP A 70 36.37 -0.83 -46.44
CA ASP A 70 34.98 -0.78 -46.92
C ASP A 70 34.10 0.22 -46.12
N LYS A 71 34.39 0.39 -44.83
CA LYS A 71 33.67 1.33 -43.92
C LYS A 71 33.93 2.81 -44.23
N GLU A 72 34.93 3.11 -45.05
CA GLU A 72 35.25 4.48 -45.48
C GLU A 72 34.53 4.87 -46.80
N ILE A 73 33.92 3.89 -47.49
CA ILE A 73 33.27 4.08 -48.81
C ILE A 73 31.76 4.33 -48.68
N GLU A 74 31.01 3.52 -47.92
CA GLU A 74 29.56 3.75 -47.70
C GLU A 74 29.28 5.17 -47.17
N LYS A 75 30.14 5.64 -46.27
CA LYS A 75 29.97 6.92 -45.57
C LYS A 75 30.12 8.15 -46.49
N GLN A 76 30.73 8.00 -47.67
CA GLN A 76 30.87 9.08 -48.65
C GLN A 76 29.66 9.18 -49.60
N GLN A 77 28.83 8.14 -49.67
CA GLN A 77 27.63 8.13 -50.54
C GLN A 77 26.47 8.90 -49.88
N GLU A 78 26.22 8.67 -48.58
CA GLU A 78 25.19 9.36 -47.80
C GLU A 78 25.36 10.90 -47.70
N GLU A 79 26.59 11.41 -47.78
CA GLU A 79 26.87 12.85 -47.76
C GLU A 79 26.64 13.53 -49.11
N THR A 80 26.61 12.75 -50.21
CA THR A 80 26.41 13.28 -51.57
C THR A 80 24.94 13.54 -51.86
N GLU A 81 24.04 12.59 -51.60
CA GLU A 81 22.60 12.72 -51.89
C GLU A 81 21.94 13.87 -51.12
N LYS A 82 22.36 14.12 -49.88
CA LYS A 82 21.85 15.22 -49.03
C LYS A 82 22.27 16.62 -49.53
N SER A 83 23.12 16.72 -50.55
CA SER A 83 23.56 17.99 -51.14
C SER A 83 22.66 18.50 -52.28
N GLU A 84 21.96 17.61 -52.99
CA GLU A 84 21.21 17.98 -54.22
C GLU A 84 19.77 18.46 -53.92
N GLU A 85 19.08 17.88 -52.93
CA GLU A 85 17.67 18.24 -52.62
C GLU A 85 17.45 19.67 -52.12
N LYS A 86 18.51 20.41 -51.73
CA LYS A 86 18.39 21.77 -51.16
C LYS A 86 18.88 22.92 -52.05
N GLN A 87 19.26 22.65 -53.29
CA GLN A 87 19.66 23.71 -54.25
C GLN A 87 18.55 24.18 -55.22
N ILE A 88 17.32 23.66 -55.09
CA ILE A 88 16.18 24.08 -55.91
C ILE A 88 15.13 24.77 -55.02
N LYS A 89 14.76 26.01 -55.41
CA LYS A 89 13.81 26.92 -54.74
C LYS A 89 14.33 27.65 -53.48
N THR A 90 15.32 28.51 -53.73
CA THR A 90 15.15 29.93 -53.35
C THR A 90 13.88 30.49 -54.01
N GLU A 91 12.88 30.88 -53.22
CA GLU A 91 11.82 31.87 -53.54
C GLU A 91 10.78 31.88 -52.39
N ASP A 92 11.08 32.54 -51.27
CA ASP A 92 10.65 33.94 -51.07
C ASP A 92 11.32 34.55 -49.80
N GLN A 93 11.28 35.88 -49.71
CA GLN A 93 11.60 36.79 -48.58
C GLN A 93 12.64 36.35 -47.52
N ASP A 94 13.87 36.87 -47.54
CA ASP A 94 14.30 38.19 -47.03
C ASP A 94 14.16 38.42 -45.50
N LYS A 95 15.28 38.88 -44.91
CA LYS A 95 15.39 39.81 -43.76
C LYS A 95 14.41 39.59 -42.58
N GLU A 96 14.89 39.24 -41.38
CA GLU A 96 15.91 40.02 -40.69
C GLU A 96 16.99 39.17 -39.97
N THR A 97 18.25 39.52 -40.28
CA THR A 97 19.35 39.84 -39.34
C THR A 97 19.26 39.33 -37.91
N GLU A 98 20.33 38.86 -37.26
CA GLU A 98 21.74 38.60 -37.57
C GLU A 98 22.39 38.35 -36.18
N LYS A 99 23.66 37.90 -36.13
CA LYS A 99 24.52 37.96 -34.92
C LYS A 99 24.04 37.10 -33.71
N HIS A 100 24.91 36.56 -32.86
CA HIS A 100 26.38 36.49 -32.87
C HIS A 100 26.81 35.05 -32.61
N HIS A 101 27.73 34.52 -33.44
CA HIS A 101 28.93 33.83 -32.94
C HIS A 101 29.93 33.55 -34.08
N LYS A 102 31.02 34.31 -34.09
CA LYS A 102 32.34 33.86 -34.55
C LYS A 102 33.42 34.52 -33.68
N GLU A 103 34.61 33.94 -33.73
CA GLU A 103 35.89 34.44 -33.20
C GLU A 103 36.12 34.33 -31.68
N GLN A 104 36.51 33.12 -31.26
CA GLN A 104 37.63 32.97 -30.32
C GLN A 104 38.53 31.80 -30.77
N GLU A 105 39.74 32.13 -31.25
CA GLU A 105 40.92 31.28 -31.07
C GLU A 105 42.21 32.10 -31.25
N LYS A 106 43.28 31.71 -30.54
CA LYS A 106 44.66 32.26 -30.60
C LYS A 106 44.78 33.71 -30.04
N SER A 107 45.63 34.02 -29.05
CA SER A 107 47.00 33.53 -28.87
C SER A 107 47.54 33.82 -27.45
N GLU A 108 48.59 33.11 -27.03
CA GLU A 108 49.26 33.33 -25.74
C GLU A 108 50.40 34.37 -25.79
N LYS A 109 50.45 35.27 -24.81
CA LYS A 109 51.67 35.63 -24.04
C LYS A 109 51.38 36.58 -22.87
N LYS A 110 51.81 36.17 -21.67
CA LYS A 110 52.12 36.91 -20.40
C LYS A 110 51.97 38.45 -20.43
N PRO A 111 51.49 39.13 -19.35
CA PRO A 111 51.99 38.88 -17.99
C PRO A 111 51.07 39.22 -16.76
N LYS A 112 51.33 38.54 -15.63
CA LYS A 112 51.34 39.01 -14.22
C LYS A 112 50.21 39.92 -13.65
N LYS A 113 49.12 40.19 -14.37
CA LYS A 113 47.96 41.00 -13.93
C LYS A 113 46.88 40.20 -13.19
N ASP A 114 46.89 38.89 -13.36
CA ASP A 114 45.70 38.06 -13.13
C ASP A 114 45.38 37.83 -11.65
N GLN A 115 46.34 38.05 -10.74
CA GLN A 115 46.09 37.93 -9.29
C GLN A 115 45.22 39.07 -8.73
N ASP A 116 45.24 40.27 -9.32
CA ASP A 116 44.34 41.36 -8.91
C ASP A 116 43.01 41.31 -9.68
N ALA A 117 42.97 40.66 -10.84
CA ALA A 117 41.73 40.30 -11.53
C ALA A 117 40.95 39.25 -10.73
N LEU A 118 41.56 38.10 -10.39
CA LEU A 118 40.92 37.05 -9.59
C LEU A 118 40.42 37.56 -8.23
N LYS A 119 41.17 38.46 -7.56
CA LYS A 119 40.70 39.07 -6.31
C LYS A 119 39.47 39.95 -6.49
N LYS A 120 39.35 40.66 -7.61
CA LYS A 120 38.15 41.44 -7.93
C LYS A 120 36.97 40.54 -8.30
N GLU A 121 37.19 39.48 -9.10
CA GLU A 121 36.14 38.48 -9.37
C GLU A 121 35.67 37.78 -8.09
N GLN A 122 36.59 37.40 -7.19
CA GLN A 122 36.22 36.80 -5.90
C GLN A 122 35.46 37.79 -5.00
N ALA A 123 35.87 39.06 -4.94
CA ALA A 123 35.15 40.08 -4.19
C ALA A 123 33.74 40.33 -4.76
N VAL A 124 33.58 40.39 -6.10
CA VAL A 124 32.27 40.50 -6.76
C VAL A 124 31.44 39.25 -6.50
N LEU A 125 32.01 38.04 -6.57
CA LEU A 125 31.31 36.79 -6.25
C LEU A 125 30.90 36.69 -4.77
N GLU A 126 31.62 37.30 -3.84
CA GLU A 126 31.19 37.40 -2.43
C GLU A 126 30.13 38.48 -2.23
N GLU A 127 30.22 39.62 -2.91
CA GLU A 127 29.18 40.66 -2.90
C GLU A 127 27.87 40.18 -3.55
N GLU A 128 27.95 39.43 -4.64
CA GLU A 128 26.81 38.77 -5.29
C GLU A 128 26.23 37.65 -4.42
N LYS A 129 27.06 36.80 -3.76
CA LYS A 129 26.55 35.83 -2.77
C LYS A 129 25.91 36.52 -1.55
N SER A 130 26.40 37.71 -1.18
CA SER A 130 25.80 38.53 -0.11
C SER A 130 24.47 39.13 -0.54
N LYS A 131 24.38 39.69 -1.77
CA LYS A 131 23.12 40.11 -2.39
C LYS A 131 22.14 38.95 -2.49
N PHE A 132 22.54 37.81 -3.06
CA PHE A 132 21.68 36.64 -3.22
C PHE A 132 21.19 36.08 -1.87
N LYS A 133 21.99 36.13 -0.79
CA LYS A 133 21.53 35.82 0.58
C LYS A 133 20.54 36.86 1.14
N ASN A 134 20.74 38.14 0.86
CA ASN A 134 19.83 39.20 1.31
C ASN A 134 18.54 39.26 0.48
N GLU A 135 18.61 38.94 -0.80
CA GLU A 135 17.49 38.76 -1.71
C GLU A 135 16.71 37.50 -1.35
N GLN A 136 17.36 36.36 -1.06
CA GLN A 136 16.68 35.21 -0.46
C GLN A 136 16.01 35.56 0.88
N LYS A 137 16.68 36.31 1.77
CA LYS A 137 16.05 36.83 3.01
C LYS A 137 14.85 37.73 2.74
N MET A 138 14.88 38.59 1.71
CA MET A 138 13.72 39.38 1.31
C MET A 138 12.62 38.53 0.67
N PHE A 139 12.97 37.52 -0.14
CA PHE A 139 12.02 36.64 -0.82
C PHE A 139 11.25 35.76 0.18
N PHE A 140 11.95 35.24 1.20
CA PHE A 140 11.33 34.57 2.35
C PHE A 140 10.48 35.50 3.23
N ASN A 141 10.64 36.83 3.13
CA ASN A 141 9.88 37.83 3.89
C ASN A 141 8.82 38.59 3.05
N LYS A 142 8.68 38.32 1.74
CA LYS A 142 7.79 39.09 0.84
C LYS A 142 6.62 38.31 0.23
N ASN A 143 6.50 37.01 0.52
CA ASN A 143 5.34 36.20 0.17
C ASN A 143 4.43 35.91 1.39
N THR A 144 4.34 36.87 2.33
CA THR A 144 3.50 36.76 3.55
C THR A 144 2.74 38.06 3.85
N ASP A 145 2.15 38.67 2.82
CA ASP A 145 1.18 39.79 2.94
C ASP A 145 -0.27 39.35 2.68
N SER A 146 -0.56 38.05 2.80
CA SER A 146 -1.81 37.63 3.43
C SER A 146 -1.56 37.54 4.94
N HIS A 147 -2.37 38.22 5.75
CA HIS A 147 -2.39 38.02 7.20
C HIS A 147 -3.15 36.74 7.57
N GLU A 148 -2.63 35.60 7.12
CA GLU A 148 -2.97 34.30 7.72
C GLU A 148 -2.34 34.24 9.11
N GLU A 149 -3.17 34.34 10.15
CA GLU A 149 -2.72 34.08 11.52
C GLU A 149 -2.13 32.66 11.57
N LYS A 150 -0.86 32.54 11.99
CA LYS A 150 -0.24 31.23 12.14
C LYS A 150 -1.08 30.39 13.12
N PRO A 151 -1.42 29.13 12.78
CA PRO A 151 -2.28 28.32 13.62
C PRO A 151 -1.69 28.19 15.02
N GLU A 152 -2.56 28.29 16.04
CA GLU A 152 -2.17 28.11 17.43
C GLU A 152 -1.60 26.71 17.64
N LYS A 153 -0.43 26.65 18.29
CA LYS A 153 0.31 25.41 18.48
C LYS A 153 -0.52 24.35 19.19
N ILE A 154 -0.36 23.09 18.81
CA ILE A 154 -1.05 21.96 19.44
C ILE A 154 -0.79 21.94 20.95
N VAL A 155 0.45 22.24 21.37
CA VAL A 155 0.84 22.31 22.79
C VAL A 155 0.16 23.45 23.57
N ASP A 156 -0.24 24.53 22.89
CA ASP A 156 -0.94 25.66 23.49
C ASP A 156 -2.46 25.41 23.51
N LEU A 157 -3.01 24.75 22.49
CA LEU A 157 -4.40 24.26 22.49
C LEU A 157 -4.71 23.35 23.70
N PHE A 158 -3.75 22.53 24.15
CA PHE A 158 -3.91 21.73 25.39
C PHE A 158 -3.78 22.53 26.68
N ARG A 159 -3.02 23.64 26.70
CA ARG A 159 -2.91 24.53 27.88
C ARG A 159 -4.17 25.38 28.05
N ASN A 160 -4.66 25.89 26.94
CA ASN A 160 -5.80 26.81 26.87
C ASN A 160 -7.16 26.09 26.95
N ASP A 161 -7.20 24.79 26.63
CA ASP A 161 -8.38 23.94 26.83
C ASP A 161 -8.01 22.62 27.56
N PRO A 162 -8.00 22.61 28.91
CA PRO A 162 -7.76 21.40 29.69
C PRO A 162 -8.78 20.27 29.46
N LYS A 163 -9.93 20.57 28.82
CA LYS A 163 -10.96 19.59 28.41
C LYS A 163 -10.87 19.24 26.92
N ARG A 164 -9.78 19.57 26.22
CA ARG A 164 -9.61 19.31 24.78
C ARG A 164 -9.85 17.84 24.41
N LEU A 165 -9.38 16.90 25.22
CA LEU A 165 -9.58 15.47 24.95
C LEU A 165 -11.06 15.06 24.99
N GLU A 166 -11.87 15.62 25.90
CA GLU A 166 -13.31 15.35 26.01
C GLU A 166 -14.10 15.82 24.77
N LYS A 167 -13.55 16.80 24.04
CA LYS A 167 -14.17 17.43 22.86
C LYS A 167 -13.67 16.88 21.52
N PHE A 168 -12.58 16.11 21.56
CA PHE A 168 -11.87 15.59 20.40
C PHE A 168 -11.54 14.10 20.56
N SER A 169 -12.34 13.36 21.31
CA SER A 169 -12.26 11.91 21.32
C SER A 169 -13.63 11.24 21.39
N HIS A 170 -13.74 10.10 20.71
CA HIS A 170 -14.99 9.36 20.51
C HIS A 170 -14.72 7.87 20.69
N THR A 171 -15.69 7.14 21.26
CA THR A 171 -15.61 5.67 21.38
C THR A 171 -16.81 5.05 20.67
N ILE A 172 -16.57 4.09 19.78
CA ILE A 172 -17.62 3.25 19.20
C ILE A 172 -17.49 1.85 19.80
N GLN A 173 -18.59 1.29 20.30
CA GLN A 173 -18.67 -0.10 20.74
C GLN A 173 -18.94 -1.00 19.53
N ILE A 174 -18.20 -2.10 19.44
CA ILE A 174 -18.21 -3.07 18.33
C ILE A 174 -18.44 -4.46 18.95
N GLY A 175 -19.69 -4.73 19.34
CA GLY A 175 -20.02 -5.89 20.19
C GLY A 175 -19.40 -5.77 21.58
N ASP A 176 -18.62 -6.78 21.99
CA ASP A 176 -17.88 -6.80 23.27
C ASP A 176 -16.54 -6.03 23.22
N GLU A 177 -16.14 -5.55 22.04
CA GLU A 177 -14.88 -4.84 21.77
C GLU A 177 -15.15 -3.36 21.43
N PHE A 178 -14.12 -2.51 21.30
CA PHE A 178 -14.33 -1.09 20.97
C PHE A 178 -13.18 -0.46 20.20
N ILE A 179 -13.48 0.65 19.51
CA ILE A 179 -12.50 1.57 18.92
C ILE A 179 -12.64 2.95 19.57
N TYR A 180 -11.51 3.52 19.98
CA TYR A 180 -11.34 4.84 20.57
C TYR A 180 -10.51 5.72 19.63
N PHE A 181 -11.06 6.85 19.23
CA PHE A 181 -10.44 7.81 18.32
C PHE A 181 -10.03 9.05 19.10
N ASP A 182 -8.76 9.45 19.00
CA ASP A 182 -8.20 10.68 19.57
C ASP A 182 -7.73 11.63 18.46
N TYR A 183 -8.45 12.74 18.34
CA TYR A 183 -8.18 13.87 17.44
C TYR A 183 -7.55 15.06 18.17
N SER A 184 -7.30 14.97 19.48
CA SER A 184 -6.89 16.13 20.29
C SER A 184 -5.50 16.67 19.93
N LYS A 185 -4.62 15.83 19.36
CA LYS A 185 -3.27 16.21 18.90
C LYS A 185 -3.25 16.72 17.45
N THR A 186 -4.28 17.51 17.11
CA THR A 186 -4.40 18.26 15.86
C THR A 186 -4.50 19.77 16.14
N HIS A 187 -4.48 20.60 15.10
CA HIS A 187 -4.63 22.06 15.17
C HIS A 187 -6.09 22.52 15.19
N ILE A 188 -7.06 21.64 14.92
CA ILE A 188 -8.47 22.06 14.76
C ILE A 188 -9.07 22.50 16.11
N LYS A 189 -9.87 23.57 16.07
CA LYS A 189 -10.59 24.14 17.22
C LYS A 189 -12.09 23.78 17.11
N PRO A 190 -12.84 23.67 18.22
CA PRO A 190 -14.27 23.34 18.17
C PRO A 190 -15.09 24.31 17.32
N ALA A 191 -14.70 25.59 17.31
CA ALA A 191 -15.28 26.61 16.43
C ALA A 191 -15.04 26.30 14.94
N GLY A 192 -13.81 25.97 14.55
CA GLY A 192 -13.46 25.64 13.16
C GLY A 192 -14.12 24.34 12.67
N LEU A 193 -14.22 23.31 13.52
CA LEU A 193 -14.98 22.11 13.19
C LEU A 193 -16.48 22.41 13.02
N SER A 194 -17.06 23.25 13.90
CA SER A 194 -18.45 23.72 13.76
C SER A 194 -18.67 24.59 12.51
N GLU A 195 -17.67 25.36 12.09
CA GLU A 195 -17.70 26.14 10.84
C GLU A 195 -17.69 25.22 9.62
N MET A 196 -16.86 24.17 9.62
CA MET A 196 -16.85 23.17 8.54
C MET A 196 -18.17 22.41 8.44
N PHE A 197 -18.78 22.02 9.57
CA PHE A 197 -20.14 21.45 9.57
C PHE A 197 -21.18 22.41 8.95
N LYS A 198 -21.10 23.72 9.23
CA LYS A 198 -22.01 24.74 8.66
C LYS A 198 -21.76 25.01 7.18
N GLY A 199 -20.52 24.94 6.72
CA GLY A 199 -20.15 25.14 5.32
C GLY A 199 -20.53 23.97 4.42
N PHE A 200 -20.68 22.76 4.98
CA PHE A 200 -20.84 21.53 4.22
C PHE A 200 -22.32 21.17 3.96
N SER A 201 -22.96 21.95 3.09
CA SER A 201 -24.38 21.80 2.73
C SER A 201 -24.78 20.47 2.09
N ALA A 202 -23.82 19.68 1.60
CA ALA A 202 -24.07 18.36 1.00
C ALA A 202 -24.00 17.19 2.01
N LEU A 203 -23.76 17.43 3.30
CA LEU A 203 -23.54 16.38 4.30
C LEU A 203 -24.74 15.44 4.50
N ASP A 204 -25.97 15.94 4.38
CA ASP A 204 -27.19 15.12 4.48
C ASP A 204 -27.29 14.06 3.36
N ARG A 205 -26.53 14.25 2.26
CA ARG A 205 -26.37 13.23 1.21
C ARG A 205 -25.65 11.96 1.67
N LYS A 206 -25.13 11.88 2.92
CA LYS A 206 -24.66 10.61 3.50
C LYS A 206 -25.71 9.50 3.42
N SER A 207 -27.00 9.87 3.47
CA SER A 207 -28.14 8.94 3.40
C SER A 207 -28.34 8.34 2.01
N CYS A 208 -27.88 8.99 0.94
CA CYS A 208 -28.11 8.60 -0.45
C CYS A 208 -27.60 7.18 -0.76
N MET A 209 -26.51 6.75 -0.11
CA MET A 209 -25.99 5.38 -0.24
C MET A 209 -26.99 4.32 0.27
N PHE A 210 -27.54 4.53 1.46
CA PHE A 210 -28.54 3.63 2.07
C PHE A 210 -29.90 3.70 1.38
N ASN A 211 -30.27 4.88 0.84
CA ASN A 211 -31.48 5.10 0.04
C ASN A 211 -31.41 4.47 -1.37
N LYS A 212 -30.31 3.79 -1.72
CA LYS A 212 -30.04 3.23 -3.05
C LYS A 212 -30.11 4.27 -4.18
N GLU A 213 -29.61 5.49 -3.92
CA GLU A 213 -29.43 6.49 -4.97
C GLU A 213 -28.21 6.19 -5.86
N ARG A 214 -28.26 6.68 -7.10
CA ARG A 214 -27.20 6.53 -8.11
C ARG A 214 -26.04 7.49 -7.88
N ILE A 215 -25.37 7.36 -6.74
CA ILE A 215 -24.29 8.25 -6.29
C ILE A 215 -22.98 8.07 -7.08
N ASN A 216 -22.81 6.96 -7.82
CA ASN A 216 -21.79 6.85 -8.86
C ASN A 216 -22.34 7.50 -10.15
N PHE A 217 -22.32 8.84 -10.17
CA PHE A 217 -23.05 9.65 -11.14
C PHE A 217 -22.43 9.66 -12.55
N THR A 218 -21.15 9.30 -12.71
CA THR A 218 -20.50 9.25 -14.03
C THR A 218 -20.75 7.92 -14.75
N GLU A 219 -21.00 6.83 -14.01
CA GLU A 219 -21.43 5.54 -14.58
C GLU A 219 -22.95 5.28 -14.45
N GLY A 220 -23.69 6.15 -13.76
CA GLY A 220 -25.13 6.02 -13.56
C GLY A 220 -25.55 4.88 -12.62
N ARG A 221 -24.68 4.47 -11.69
CA ARG A 221 -24.85 3.27 -10.84
C ARG A 221 -25.19 3.61 -9.38
N GLU A 222 -25.94 2.71 -8.72
CA GLU A 222 -25.98 2.64 -7.25
C GLU A 222 -24.64 2.14 -6.68
N VAL A 223 -24.42 2.33 -5.38
CA VAL A 223 -23.21 1.91 -4.67
C VAL A 223 -23.62 1.28 -3.34
N LEU A 224 -23.61 -0.05 -3.27
CA LEU A 224 -24.32 -0.81 -2.24
C LEU A 224 -23.41 -1.79 -1.48
N HIS A 225 -22.14 -1.43 -1.27
CA HIS A 225 -21.21 -2.26 -0.49
C HIS A 225 -21.63 -2.42 0.99
N VAL A 226 -22.48 -1.53 1.51
CA VAL A 226 -23.14 -1.68 2.81
C VAL A 226 -24.12 -2.87 2.86
N CYS A 227 -24.84 -3.16 1.76
CA CYS A 227 -25.77 -4.29 1.69
C CYS A 227 -25.05 -5.65 1.82
N LEU A 228 -23.75 -5.71 1.50
CA LEU A 228 -22.89 -6.89 1.70
C LEU A 228 -22.73 -7.28 3.19
N ARG A 229 -23.01 -6.36 4.12
CA ARG A 229 -22.95 -6.58 5.58
C ARG A 229 -24.17 -6.02 6.32
N ASP A 230 -25.33 -5.95 5.65
CA ASP A 230 -26.57 -5.50 6.28
C ASP A 230 -26.88 -6.29 7.57
N TRP A 231 -27.32 -5.59 8.61
CA TRP A 231 -27.54 -6.17 9.93
C TRP A 231 -28.60 -7.28 9.90
N ASN A 232 -29.65 -7.12 9.08
CA ASN A 232 -30.78 -8.06 8.99
C ASN A 232 -30.35 -9.33 8.25
N VAL A 233 -29.62 -9.21 7.14
CA VAL A 233 -28.95 -10.32 6.45
C VAL A 233 -28.09 -11.14 7.44
N LEU A 234 -27.29 -10.45 8.26
CA LEU A 234 -26.40 -11.10 9.23
C LEU A 234 -27.15 -11.76 10.40
N GLN A 235 -28.33 -11.28 10.81
CA GLN A 235 -29.18 -12.01 11.77
C GLN A 235 -29.87 -13.22 11.13
N LEU A 236 -30.30 -13.12 9.86
CA LEU A 236 -30.98 -14.21 9.17
C LEU A 236 -30.05 -15.41 8.92
N LEU A 237 -28.76 -15.16 8.66
CA LEU A 237 -27.74 -16.22 8.60
C LEU A 237 -27.65 -16.98 9.95
N LYS A 238 -27.59 -16.26 11.08
CA LYS A 238 -27.56 -16.86 12.43
C LYS A 238 -28.83 -17.66 12.76
N LEU A 239 -29.99 -17.22 12.26
CA LEU A 239 -31.25 -17.95 12.45
C LEU A 239 -31.25 -19.29 11.71
N LYS A 240 -30.71 -19.33 10.48
CA LYS A 240 -30.58 -20.55 9.68
C LYS A 240 -29.51 -21.52 10.20
N ASP A 241 -28.50 -21.01 10.91
CA ASP A 241 -27.45 -21.83 11.54
C ASP A 241 -27.88 -22.58 12.81
N GLY A 242 -29.03 -22.22 13.41
CA GLY A 242 -29.61 -22.97 14.53
C GLY A 242 -30.21 -24.30 14.07
N LYS A 243 -30.42 -25.24 15.01
CA LYS A 243 -31.23 -26.46 14.73
C LYS A 243 -32.55 -26.07 14.07
N ALA A 244 -32.81 -26.61 12.88
CA ALA A 244 -34.06 -26.45 12.17
C ALA A 244 -35.24 -27.01 12.98
N THR A 245 -36.35 -26.30 12.90
CA THR A 245 -37.65 -26.58 13.52
C THR A 245 -38.67 -25.80 12.71
N ASP A 246 -39.83 -26.38 12.41
CA ASP A 246 -40.85 -25.82 11.51
C ASP A 246 -41.11 -24.33 11.77
N GLU A 247 -41.32 -23.95 13.05
CA GLU A 247 -41.52 -22.57 13.51
C GLU A 247 -40.42 -21.58 13.07
N LYS A 248 -39.16 -22.02 12.97
CA LYS A 248 -38.04 -21.18 12.54
C LYS A 248 -37.95 -21.03 11.04
N GLU A 249 -38.28 -22.06 10.28
CA GLU A 249 -38.32 -21.97 8.82
C GLU A 249 -39.47 -21.04 8.41
N ASP A 250 -40.60 -21.16 9.10
CA ASP A 250 -41.79 -20.31 8.98
C ASP A 250 -41.50 -18.84 9.38
N ILE A 251 -40.60 -18.57 10.34
CA ILE A 251 -40.10 -17.22 10.66
C ILE A 251 -39.10 -16.74 9.61
N LEU A 252 -38.13 -17.57 9.24
CA LEU A 252 -37.08 -17.24 8.28
C LEU A 252 -37.66 -16.85 6.92
N GLU A 253 -38.68 -17.55 6.42
CA GLU A 253 -39.36 -17.21 5.17
C GLU A 253 -40.13 -15.88 5.27
N LYS A 254 -40.71 -15.54 6.43
CA LYS A 254 -41.44 -14.29 6.65
C LYS A 254 -40.50 -13.09 6.77
N GLU A 255 -39.34 -13.25 7.41
CA GLU A 255 -38.34 -12.19 7.52
C GLU A 255 -37.57 -11.99 6.20
N LEU A 256 -37.25 -13.07 5.47
CA LEU A 256 -36.61 -12.99 4.14
C LEU A 256 -37.49 -12.26 3.10
N LYS A 257 -38.82 -12.21 3.29
CA LYS A 257 -39.75 -11.42 2.47
C LYS A 257 -39.76 -9.92 2.79
N LYS A 258 -39.01 -9.47 3.79
CA LYS A 258 -38.83 -8.04 4.14
C LYS A 258 -37.52 -7.45 3.62
N LEU A 259 -36.56 -8.29 3.21
CA LEU A 259 -35.33 -7.85 2.56
C LEU A 259 -35.64 -7.24 1.18
N GLY A 260 -34.80 -6.29 0.75
CA GLY A 260 -34.76 -5.88 -0.66
C GLY A 260 -34.07 -6.92 -1.54
N GLU A 261 -34.06 -6.66 -2.85
CA GLU A 261 -33.50 -7.59 -3.84
C GLU A 261 -32.00 -7.81 -3.63
N GLU A 262 -31.24 -6.74 -3.38
CA GLU A 262 -29.79 -6.81 -3.17
C GLU A 262 -29.43 -7.50 -1.85
N GLU A 263 -30.14 -7.21 -0.76
CA GLU A 263 -29.95 -7.89 0.52
C GLU A 263 -30.27 -9.39 0.41
N ARG A 264 -31.27 -9.76 -0.41
CA ARG A 264 -31.60 -11.16 -0.70
C ARG A 264 -30.51 -11.86 -1.52
N LEU A 265 -29.98 -11.20 -2.57
CA LEU A 265 -28.86 -11.71 -3.37
C LEU A 265 -27.61 -11.95 -2.50
N VAL A 266 -27.30 -11.03 -1.58
CA VAL A 266 -26.20 -11.19 -0.62
C VAL A 266 -26.44 -12.36 0.33
N PHE A 267 -27.65 -12.51 0.87
CA PHE A 267 -28.00 -13.62 1.77
C PHE A 267 -27.79 -14.99 1.11
N ASP A 268 -28.31 -15.18 -0.12
CA ASP A 268 -28.18 -16.46 -0.82
C ASP A 268 -26.73 -16.75 -1.26
N GLU A 269 -25.97 -15.72 -1.64
CA GLU A 269 -24.55 -15.87 -2.00
C GLU A 269 -23.68 -16.22 -0.78
N LEU A 270 -23.91 -15.58 0.38
CA LEU A 270 -23.20 -15.91 1.62
C LEU A 270 -23.48 -17.35 2.08
N LEU A 271 -24.70 -17.87 1.86
CA LEU A 271 -25.01 -19.27 2.14
C LEU A 271 -24.27 -20.25 1.21
N LYS A 272 -24.25 -19.96 -0.09
CA LYS A 272 -23.48 -20.70 -1.11
C LYS A 272 -21.98 -20.70 -0.78
N MET A 273 -21.46 -19.59 -0.25
CA MET A 273 -20.09 -19.51 0.28
C MET A 273 -19.90 -20.37 1.54
N LYS A 274 -20.84 -20.37 2.49
CA LYS A 274 -20.78 -21.25 3.67
C LYS A 274 -20.78 -22.73 3.31
N GLU A 275 -21.60 -23.14 2.34
CA GLU A 275 -21.61 -24.52 1.86
C GLU A 275 -20.29 -24.94 1.21
N PHE A 276 -19.67 -24.03 0.44
CA PHE A 276 -18.36 -24.26 -0.16
C PHE A 276 -17.24 -24.32 0.90
N ASP A 277 -17.29 -23.42 1.87
CA ASP A 277 -16.38 -23.40 3.02
C ASP A 277 -16.45 -24.70 3.84
N SER A 278 -17.67 -25.22 4.04
CA SER A 278 -17.91 -26.51 4.69
C SER A 278 -17.26 -27.67 3.93
N LYS A 279 -17.42 -27.70 2.59
CA LYS A 279 -16.82 -28.72 1.70
C LYS A 279 -15.28 -28.64 1.70
N PHE A 280 -14.70 -27.44 1.83
CA PHE A 280 -13.27 -27.24 1.98
C PHE A 280 -12.77 -27.74 3.34
N ALA A 281 -13.40 -27.31 4.43
CA ALA A 281 -13.03 -27.69 5.80
C ALA A 281 -13.16 -29.20 6.07
N ASN A 282 -14.20 -29.85 5.55
CA ASN A 282 -14.41 -31.29 5.61
C ASN A 282 -13.45 -32.08 4.68
N GLY A 283 -12.71 -31.39 3.80
CA GLY A 283 -11.85 -32.03 2.81
C GLY A 283 -12.60 -32.76 1.68
N GLU A 284 -13.87 -32.43 1.45
CA GLU A 284 -14.69 -32.98 0.36
C GLU A 284 -14.22 -32.47 -1.01
N LEU A 285 -13.66 -31.26 -1.08
CA LEU A 285 -13.02 -30.73 -2.28
C LEU A 285 -11.73 -31.49 -2.58
N LYS A 286 -11.71 -32.19 -3.73
CA LYS A 286 -10.56 -32.96 -4.22
C LYS A 286 -9.99 -32.37 -5.50
N GLY A 287 -8.66 -32.35 -5.60
CA GLY A 287 -7.94 -31.97 -6.80
C GLY A 287 -8.04 -33.01 -7.92
N VAL A 288 -7.43 -32.74 -9.06
CA VAL A 288 -7.54 -33.55 -10.28
C VAL A 288 -6.96 -34.98 -10.13
N THR A 289 -6.08 -35.18 -9.16
CA THR A 289 -5.50 -36.49 -8.78
C THR A 289 -6.21 -37.16 -7.59
N GLY A 290 -7.29 -36.56 -7.05
CA GLY A 290 -8.06 -37.08 -5.92
C GLY A 290 -7.52 -36.71 -4.53
N LYS A 291 -6.37 -36.04 -4.43
CA LYS A 291 -5.88 -35.45 -3.16
C LYS A 291 -6.86 -34.40 -2.63
N GLN A 292 -6.84 -34.16 -1.32
CA GLN A 292 -7.63 -33.09 -0.70
C GLN A 292 -7.05 -31.72 -1.05
N LEU A 293 -7.93 -30.76 -1.35
CA LEU A 293 -7.55 -29.35 -1.45
C LEU A 293 -7.51 -28.74 -0.05
N LYS A 294 -6.38 -28.09 0.28
CA LYS A 294 -6.10 -27.45 1.59
C LYS A 294 -5.27 -26.17 1.47
N THR A 295 -4.54 -26.03 0.36
CA THR A 295 -3.89 -24.77 -0.03
C THR A 295 -4.82 -23.99 -0.95
N VAL A 296 -4.74 -22.66 -0.90
CA VAL A 296 -5.53 -21.73 -1.72
C VAL A 296 -4.60 -20.72 -2.37
N VAL A 297 -4.78 -20.45 -3.66
CA VAL A 297 -4.13 -19.37 -4.40
C VAL A 297 -5.22 -18.45 -4.96
N SER A 298 -5.30 -17.23 -4.44
CA SER A 298 -6.19 -16.18 -4.97
C SER A 298 -5.49 -15.44 -6.10
N ILE A 299 -6.07 -15.44 -7.30
CA ILE A 299 -5.54 -14.76 -8.49
C ILE A 299 -6.47 -13.59 -8.83
N GLY A 300 -5.96 -12.36 -8.75
CA GLY A 300 -6.73 -11.14 -8.96
C GLY A 300 -5.84 -9.91 -8.79
N ILE A 301 -6.25 -8.73 -9.27
CA ILE A 301 -5.43 -7.50 -9.18
C ILE A 301 -6.22 -6.32 -8.60
N GLY A 302 -5.53 -5.41 -7.91
CA GLY A 302 -6.13 -4.23 -7.28
C GLY A 302 -7.17 -4.62 -6.23
N GLY A 303 -8.43 -4.23 -6.44
CA GLY A 303 -9.52 -4.51 -5.50
C GLY A 303 -9.81 -6.00 -5.28
N SER A 304 -9.50 -6.85 -6.27
CA SER A 304 -9.59 -8.31 -6.18
C SER A 304 -8.51 -8.95 -5.29
N ASP A 305 -7.49 -8.19 -4.88
CA ASP A 305 -6.32 -8.68 -4.15
C ASP A 305 -6.11 -7.92 -2.84
N LEU A 306 -5.97 -6.60 -2.88
CA LEU A 306 -5.47 -5.80 -1.75
C LEU A 306 -6.35 -5.89 -0.51
N GLY A 307 -7.67 -5.86 -0.67
CA GLY A 307 -8.63 -6.05 0.43
C GLY A 307 -8.51 -7.45 1.05
N PRO A 308 -8.75 -8.54 0.28
CA PRO A 308 -8.58 -9.91 0.76
C PRO A 308 -7.19 -10.22 1.34
N ARG A 309 -6.11 -9.74 0.72
CA ARG A 309 -4.72 -9.94 1.18
C ARG A 309 -4.51 -9.24 2.53
N ALA A 310 -4.91 -7.98 2.67
CA ALA A 310 -4.82 -7.24 3.92
C ALA A 310 -5.67 -7.84 5.05
N VAL A 311 -6.88 -8.31 4.77
CA VAL A 311 -7.74 -8.96 5.78
C VAL A 311 -7.21 -10.33 6.18
N ASN A 312 -6.60 -11.09 5.26
CA ASN A 312 -5.92 -12.35 5.59
C ASN A 312 -4.71 -12.13 6.50
N GLU A 313 -3.84 -11.15 6.19
CA GLU A 313 -2.71 -10.80 7.06
C GLU A 313 -3.18 -10.28 8.44
N ALA A 314 -4.22 -9.44 8.46
CA ALA A 314 -4.80 -8.88 9.69
C ALA A 314 -5.41 -9.94 10.61
N LEU A 315 -5.90 -11.06 10.07
CA LEU A 315 -6.61 -12.10 10.80
C LEU A 315 -5.90 -13.47 10.83
N GLU A 316 -4.60 -13.50 10.51
CA GLU A 316 -3.75 -14.71 10.56
C GLU A 316 -3.73 -15.37 11.96
N PHE A 317 -4.05 -14.64 13.05
CA PHE A 317 -4.26 -15.23 14.38
C PHE A 317 -5.49 -16.16 14.46
N TYR A 318 -6.51 -15.93 13.63
CA TYR A 318 -7.78 -16.69 13.59
C TYR A 318 -7.79 -17.77 12.50
N LYS A 319 -6.65 -17.98 11.85
CA LYS A 319 -6.44 -18.96 10.78
C LYS A 319 -6.70 -20.41 11.21
N ARG A 320 -7.29 -21.16 10.30
CA ARG A 320 -7.35 -22.62 10.33
C ARG A 320 -5.96 -23.20 10.14
N LYS A 321 -5.56 -24.06 11.07
CA LYS A 321 -4.22 -24.66 11.14
C LYS A 321 -3.79 -25.41 9.86
N GLU A 322 -4.75 -25.98 9.14
CA GLU A 322 -4.51 -26.75 7.90
C GLU A 322 -4.59 -25.91 6.62
N ALA A 323 -5.16 -24.70 6.68
CA ALA A 323 -5.30 -23.81 5.53
C ALA A 323 -3.99 -23.07 5.24
N ASN A 324 -3.67 -22.87 3.96
CA ASN A 324 -2.57 -21.99 3.53
C ASN A 324 -3.03 -21.15 2.35
N VAL A 325 -3.13 -19.84 2.53
CA VAL A 325 -3.61 -18.92 1.50
C VAL A 325 -2.45 -18.10 0.93
N HIS A 326 -2.34 -18.12 -0.39
CA HIS A 326 -1.41 -17.33 -1.18
C HIS A 326 -2.19 -16.41 -2.13
N PHE A 327 -1.51 -15.38 -2.61
CA PHE A 327 -2.07 -14.36 -3.49
C PHE A 327 -1.12 -14.13 -4.66
N VAL A 328 -1.65 -14.00 -5.86
CA VAL A 328 -0.90 -13.62 -7.07
C VAL A 328 -1.69 -12.55 -7.83
N SER A 329 -1.05 -11.41 -8.06
CA SER A 329 -1.70 -10.22 -8.63
C SER A 329 -0.90 -9.53 -9.72
N ASN A 330 0.43 -9.63 -9.69
CA ASN A 330 1.30 -9.07 -10.72
C ASN A 330 1.30 -9.97 -11.97
N VAL A 331 1.46 -9.36 -13.15
CA VAL A 331 1.68 -10.08 -14.42
C VAL A 331 3.13 -10.56 -14.60
N ASP A 332 4.05 -10.06 -13.78
CA ASP A 332 5.40 -10.60 -13.63
C ASP A 332 5.34 -12.10 -13.24
N PRO A 333 5.84 -13.02 -14.10
CA PRO A 333 5.76 -14.46 -13.84
C PRO A 333 6.50 -14.88 -12.56
N VAL A 334 7.39 -14.05 -12.02
CA VAL A 334 8.11 -14.31 -10.78
C VAL A 334 7.16 -14.46 -9.57
N GLU A 335 6.02 -13.76 -9.48
CA GLU A 335 5.07 -13.95 -8.36
C GLU A 335 4.39 -15.34 -8.43
N MET A 336 3.98 -15.76 -9.63
CA MET A 336 3.37 -17.09 -9.83
C MET A 336 4.37 -18.22 -9.62
N LEU A 337 5.57 -18.12 -10.22
CA LEU A 337 6.62 -19.14 -10.08
C LEU A 337 7.11 -19.27 -8.62
N ASN A 338 7.31 -18.16 -7.92
CA ASN A 338 7.64 -18.17 -6.49
C ASN A 338 6.47 -18.62 -5.60
N THR A 339 5.24 -18.68 -6.12
CA THR A 339 4.10 -19.28 -5.42
C THR A 339 4.06 -20.79 -5.65
N PHE A 340 4.28 -21.25 -6.90
CA PHE A 340 4.39 -22.67 -7.24
C PHE A 340 5.54 -23.40 -6.50
N GLN A 341 6.63 -22.70 -6.14
CA GLN A 341 7.69 -23.24 -5.27
C GLN A 341 7.26 -23.52 -3.80
N LYS A 342 6.12 -22.99 -3.35
CA LYS A 342 5.68 -23.04 -1.93
C LYS A 342 4.49 -23.97 -1.68
N ILE A 343 3.92 -24.57 -2.72
CA ILE A 343 2.66 -25.32 -2.68
C ILE A 343 2.83 -26.73 -3.27
N ASP A 344 1.89 -27.63 -2.98
CA ASP A 344 1.63 -28.77 -3.88
C ASP A 344 0.48 -28.39 -4.83
N PRO A 345 0.72 -28.23 -6.15
CA PRO A 345 -0.33 -27.94 -7.12
C PRO A 345 -1.45 -28.99 -7.19
N GLU A 346 -1.27 -30.21 -6.68
CA GLU A 346 -2.33 -31.22 -6.58
C GLU A 346 -3.26 -31.02 -5.36
N GLU A 347 -2.80 -30.28 -4.35
CA GLU A 347 -3.52 -30.01 -3.09
C GLU A 347 -4.00 -28.54 -2.99
N THR A 348 -3.93 -27.82 -4.12
CA THR A 348 -4.20 -26.37 -4.20
C THR A 348 -5.48 -26.06 -4.95
N LEU A 349 -6.34 -25.25 -4.33
CA LEU A 349 -7.49 -24.59 -4.94
C LEU A 349 -7.07 -23.22 -5.50
N PHE A 350 -7.48 -22.89 -6.72
CA PHE A 350 -7.22 -21.59 -7.35
C PHE A 350 -8.53 -20.79 -7.43
N ILE A 351 -8.54 -19.56 -6.92
CA ILE A 351 -9.70 -18.67 -6.96
C ILE A 351 -9.38 -17.52 -7.92
N VAL A 352 -10.06 -17.46 -9.07
CA VAL A 352 -9.87 -16.44 -10.11
C VAL A 352 -10.89 -15.32 -9.92
N VAL A 353 -10.42 -14.14 -9.52
CA VAL A 353 -11.24 -13.02 -9.04
C VAL A 353 -11.19 -11.85 -10.02
N SER A 354 -12.09 -11.86 -11.02
CA SER A 354 -12.19 -10.80 -12.02
C SER A 354 -13.64 -10.59 -12.46
N LYS A 355 -14.13 -9.35 -12.31
CA LYS A 355 -15.52 -8.95 -12.64
C LYS A 355 -15.89 -9.19 -14.10
N THR A 356 -14.96 -8.92 -15.02
CA THR A 356 -15.16 -9.18 -16.46
C THR A 356 -14.70 -10.57 -16.89
N PHE A 357 -13.88 -11.25 -16.07
CA PHE A 357 -13.16 -12.48 -16.41
C PHE A 357 -12.26 -12.37 -17.66
N THR A 358 -11.81 -11.14 -17.97
CA THR A 358 -10.97 -10.80 -19.12
C THR A 358 -9.76 -9.94 -18.76
N THR A 359 -9.53 -9.68 -17.47
CA THR A 359 -8.37 -8.91 -16.97
C THR A 359 -7.08 -9.62 -17.36
N GLN A 360 -6.23 -8.99 -18.18
CA GLN A 360 -5.08 -9.61 -18.84
C GLN A 360 -4.11 -10.23 -17.82
N GLU A 361 -3.82 -9.49 -16.75
CA GLU A 361 -2.93 -9.87 -15.65
C GLU A 361 -3.48 -11.09 -14.91
N THR A 362 -4.79 -11.11 -14.61
CA THR A 362 -5.47 -12.21 -13.90
C THR A 362 -5.59 -13.46 -14.76
N MET A 363 -5.96 -13.32 -16.04
CA MET A 363 -6.20 -14.46 -16.93
C MET A 363 -4.90 -15.10 -17.42
N SER A 364 -3.84 -14.30 -17.66
CA SER A 364 -2.49 -14.81 -17.92
C SER A 364 -1.99 -15.68 -16.76
N ASN A 365 -2.10 -15.18 -15.52
CA ASN A 365 -1.77 -15.95 -14.33
C ASN A 365 -2.60 -17.24 -14.20
N ALA A 366 -3.91 -17.20 -14.46
CA ALA A 366 -4.76 -18.39 -14.41
C ALA A 366 -4.36 -19.44 -15.48
N GLN A 367 -3.96 -19.00 -16.68
CA GLN A 367 -3.45 -19.88 -17.75
C GLN A 367 -2.08 -20.49 -17.41
N VAL A 368 -1.16 -19.71 -16.83
CA VAL A 368 0.13 -20.22 -16.34
C VAL A 368 -0.08 -21.26 -15.24
N ALA A 369 -0.98 -21.00 -14.29
CA ALA A 369 -1.32 -21.95 -13.22
C ALA A 369 -1.90 -23.26 -13.79
N LEU A 370 -2.85 -23.20 -14.74
CA LEU A 370 -3.38 -24.38 -15.43
C LEU A 370 -2.26 -25.21 -16.08
N LYS A 371 -1.39 -24.57 -16.86
CA LYS A 371 -0.28 -25.23 -17.56
C LYS A 371 0.69 -25.91 -16.59
N LEU A 372 1.08 -25.26 -15.49
CA LEU A 372 1.99 -25.83 -14.50
C LEU A 372 1.37 -27.04 -13.75
N ILE A 373 0.04 -27.10 -13.62
CA ILE A 373 -0.65 -28.28 -13.06
C ILE A 373 -0.74 -29.40 -14.11
N GLU A 374 -1.03 -29.07 -15.37
CA GLU A 374 -1.05 -30.02 -16.49
C GLU A 374 0.32 -30.70 -16.69
N GLU A 375 1.40 -29.91 -16.72
CA GLU A 375 2.79 -30.40 -16.77
C GLU A 375 3.16 -31.29 -15.57
N LYS A 376 2.69 -30.97 -14.36
CA LYS A 376 2.94 -31.79 -13.17
C LYS A 376 2.15 -33.10 -13.15
N THR A 377 0.90 -33.08 -13.61
CA THR A 377 -0.07 -34.16 -13.35
C THR A 377 -0.42 -35.03 -14.56
N GLY A 378 -0.10 -34.59 -15.78
CA GLY A 378 -0.54 -35.23 -17.01
C GLY A 378 -2.07 -35.21 -17.21
N LYS A 379 -2.77 -34.31 -16.51
CA LYS A 379 -4.23 -34.14 -16.59
C LYS A 379 -4.57 -32.94 -17.46
N SER A 380 -5.67 -33.04 -18.20
CA SER A 380 -6.06 -31.97 -19.11
C SER A 380 -6.46 -30.69 -18.36
N CYS A 381 -6.12 -29.53 -18.94
CA CYS A 381 -6.55 -28.22 -18.42
C CYS A 381 -8.06 -28.15 -18.11
N ALA A 382 -8.90 -28.86 -18.86
CA ALA A 382 -10.34 -28.94 -18.61
C ALA A 382 -10.71 -29.71 -17.33
N GLU A 383 -10.08 -30.87 -17.07
CA GLU A 383 -10.26 -31.60 -15.80
C GLU A 383 -9.75 -30.77 -14.61
N ILE A 384 -8.62 -30.08 -14.79
CA ILE A 384 -8.01 -29.23 -13.77
C ILE A 384 -8.92 -28.04 -13.45
N ALA A 385 -9.45 -27.34 -14.46
CA ALA A 385 -10.37 -26.23 -14.26
C ALA A 385 -11.65 -26.66 -13.52
N GLU A 386 -12.24 -27.81 -13.87
CA GLU A 386 -13.47 -28.30 -13.21
C GLU A 386 -13.25 -28.71 -11.74
N LYS A 387 -12.04 -29.16 -11.38
CA LYS A 387 -11.74 -29.70 -10.04
C LYS A 387 -11.05 -28.71 -9.11
N GLN A 388 -10.21 -27.83 -9.64
CA GLN A 388 -9.29 -27.01 -8.84
C GLN A 388 -9.45 -25.50 -9.04
N PHE A 389 -10.23 -25.04 -10.02
CA PHE A 389 -10.47 -23.63 -10.22
C PHE A 389 -11.90 -23.23 -9.80
N VAL A 390 -11.99 -22.08 -9.13
CA VAL A 390 -13.20 -21.40 -8.72
C VAL A 390 -13.15 -20.01 -9.32
N ALA A 391 -14.27 -19.50 -9.82
CA ALA A 391 -14.37 -18.14 -10.33
C ALA A 391 -15.18 -17.26 -9.37
N VAL A 392 -14.77 -16.00 -9.24
CA VAL A 392 -15.57 -14.93 -8.64
C VAL A 392 -15.74 -13.86 -9.73
N SER A 393 -16.94 -13.79 -10.33
CA SER A 393 -17.17 -13.00 -11.54
C SER A 393 -18.64 -12.75 -11.85
N ALA A 394 -18.92 -11.62 -12.50
CA ALA A 394 -20.20 -11.32 -13.12
C ALA A 394 -20.39 -12.01 -14.49
N ASN A 395 -19.29 -12.41 -15.16
CA ASN A 395 -19.31 -12.96 -16.52
C ASN A 395 -19.55 -14.48 -16.51
N VAL A 396 -20.80 -14.90 -16.73
CA VAL A 396 -21.20 -16.32 -16.70
C VAL A 396 -20.57 -17.09 -17.87
N GLU A 397 -20.57 -16.50 -19.06
CA GLU A 397 -20.14 -17.09 -20.31
C GLU A 397 -18.64 -17.38 -20.31
N ALA A 398 -17.81 -16.42 -19.89
CA ALA A 398 -16.35 -16.59 -19.84
C ALA A 398 -15.93 -17.60 -18.75
N VAL A 399 -16.59 -17.61 -17.59
CA VAL A 399 -16.33 -18.60 -16.54
C VAL A 399 -16.69 -20.02 -17.02
N LYS A 400 -17.82 -20.15 -17.74
CA LYS A 400 -18.23 -21.42 -18.36
C LYS A 400 -17.27 -21.87 -19.45
N ALA A 401 -16.75 -20.95 -20.27
CA ALA A 401 -15.75 -21.23 -21.30
C ALA A 401 -14.38 -21.64 -20.71
N PHE A 402 -14.02 -21.10 -19.54
CA PHE A 402 -12.84 -21.52 -18.78
C PHE A 402 -12.99 -22.89 -18.10
N GLY A 403 -14.22 -23.39 -17.93
CA GLY A 403 -14.50 -24.72 -17.38
C GLY A 403 -14.54 -24.81 -15.85
N SER A 404 -14.54 -23.67 -15.13
CA SER A 404 -14.69 -23.66 -13.68
C SER A 404 -16.07 -24.19 -13.25
N LYS A 405 -16.09 -25.11 -12.28
CA LYS A 405 -17.32 -25.71 -11.74
C LYS A 405 -18.11 -24.78 -10.83
N TYR A 406 -17.40 -23.93 -10.10
CA TYR A 406 -17.98 -23.04 -9.10
C TYR A 406 -17.79 -21.59 -9.54
N ARG A 407 -18.90 -20.89 -9.77
CA ARG A 407 -18.93 -19.43 -9.96
C ARG A 407 -19.61 -18.79 -8.76
N PHE A 408 -18.90 -17.85 -8.14
CA PHE A 408 -19.47 -16.91 -7.17
C PHE A 408 -19.71 -15.56 -7.86
N ASP A 409 -20.74 -14.88 -7.41
CA ASP A 409 -21.32 -13.72 -8.09
C ASP A 409 -20.64 -12.41 -7.70
N MET A 410 -20.63 -11.47 -8.64
CA MET A 410 -20.22 -10.08 -8.44
C MET A 410 -21.29 -9.17 -9.04
N TRP A 411 -21.76 -8.19 -8.28
CA TRP A 411 -22.82 -7.27 -8.71
C TRP A 411 -22.25 -5.92 -9.16
N ASP A 412 -23.01 -5.20 -10.00
CA ASP A 412 -22.47 -4.03 -10.66
C ASP A 412 -22.30 -2.82 -9.71
N TRP A 413 -23.10 -2.78 -8.64
CA TRP A 413 -23.04 -1.83 -7.51
C TRP A 413 -21.91 -2.09 -6.50
N VAL A 414 -21.11 -3.16 -6.68
CA VAL A 414 -19.88 -3.40 -5.91
C VAL A 414 -18.68 -2.79 -6.64
N GLY A 415 -18.13 -1.70 -6.11
CA GLY A 415 -16.85 -1.15 -6.55
C GLY A 415 -15.68 -2.02 -6.10
N GLY A 416 -14.66 -2.20 -6.95
CA GLY A 416 -13.58 -3.17 -6.69
C GLY A 416 -12.84 -2.96 -5.36
N ARG A 417 -12.49 -1.71 -5.03
CA ARG A 417 -11.85 -1.34 -3.75
C ARG A 417 -12.76 -1.40 -2.52
N PHE A 418 -14.05 -1.65 -2.71
CA PHE A 418 -15.08 -1.85 -1.68
C PHE A 418 -15.62 -3.30 -1.69
N SER A 419 -14.89 -4.25 -2.29
CA SER A 419 -15.46 -5.57 -2.63
C SER A 419 -15.19 -6.70 -1.64
N VAL A 420 -14.30 -6.53 -0.66
CA VAL A 420 -13.83 -7.61 0.25
C VAL A 420 -14.95 -8.30 1.07
N TRP A 421 -16.09 -7.63 1.21
CA TRP A 421 -17.32 -8.09 1.88
C TRP A 421 -18.19 -9.03 1.02
N SER A 422 -17.95 -9.06 -0.29
CA SER A 422 -18.65 -9.90 -1.27
C SER A 422 -17.96 -11.26 -1.44
N ALA A 423 -18.32 -11.99 -2.49
CA ALA A 423 -17.62 -13.21 -2.88
C ALA A 423 -16.09 -13.07 -3.10
N VAL A 424 -15.59 -11.84 -3.29
CA VAL A 424 -14.14 -11.54 -3.29
C VAL A 424 -13.47 -11.93 -1.97
N GLY A 425 -14.21 -11.92 -0.85
CA GLY A 425 -13.77 -12.41 0.45
C GLY A 425 -13.67 -13.93 0.59
N LEU A 426 -13.91 -14.73 -0.46
CA LEU A 426 -13.85 -16.20 -0.37
C LEU A 426 -12.50 -16.70 0.16
N SER A 427 -11.38 -16.09 -0.25
CA SER A 427 -10.04 -16.44 0.26
C SER A 427 -9.86 -16.12 1.75
N VAL A 428 -10.54 -15.10 2.28
CA VAL A 428 -10.63 -14.83 3.74
C VAL A 428 -11.39 -15.96 4.43
N ILE A 429 -12.59 -16.30 3.93
CA ILE A 429 -13.43 -17.38 4.49
C ILE A 429 -12.66 -18.70 4.56
N LEU A 430 -11.96 -19.10 3.50
CA LEU A 430 -11.22 -20.36 3.51
C LEU A 430 -10.07 -20.36 4.54
N ASN A 431 -9.48 -19.19 4.84
CA ASN A 431 -8.43 -19.05 5.86
C ASN A 431 -8.96 -19.08 7.30
N ILE A 432 -9.92 -18.21 7.65
CA ILE A 432 -10.37 -17.99 9.04
C ILE A 432 -11.70 -18.69 9.41
N GLY A 433 -12.40 -19.23 8.41
CA GLY A 433 -13.73 -19.84 8.53
C GLY A 433 -14.90 -18.86 8.45
N PHE A 434 -16.02 -19.34 7.92
CA PHE A 434 -17.23 -18.54 7.70
C PHE A 434 -17.72 -17.81 8.96
N GLU A 435 -17.65 -18.44 10.14
CA GLU A 435 -18.07 -17.83 11.41
C GLU A 435 -17.22 -16.59 11.77
N ASN A 436 -15.91 -16.63 11.53
CA ASN A 436 -15.04 -15.46 11.75
C ASN A 436 -15.21 -14.41 10.64
N TYR A 437 -15.54 -14.81 9.41
CA TYR A 437 -15.91 -13.88 8.36
C TYR A 437 -17.23 -13.15 8.66
N VAL A 438 -18.25 -13.85 9.16
CA VAL A 438 -19.52 -13.25 9.61
C VAL A 438 -19.31 -12.31 10.80
N ARG A 439 -18.31 -12.54 11.65
CA ARG A 439 -17.86 -11.57 12.67
C ARG A 439 -17.20 -10.33 12.04
N PHE A 440 -16.36 -10.51 11.02
CA PHE A 440 -15.79 -9.41 10.25
C PHE A 440 -16.87 -8.55 9.55
N LEU A 441 -17.90 -9.17 8.96
CA LEU A 441 -19.06 -8.44 8.42
C LEU A 441 -19.83 -7.67 9.51
N GLN A 442 -20.08 -8.27 10.68
CA GLN A 442 -20.74 -7.58 11.81
C GLN A 442 -19.96 -6.34 12.28
N GLY A 443 -18.63 -6.41 12.29
CA GLY A 443 -17.76 -5.27 12.60
C GLY A 443 -18.02 -4.05 11.71
N ALA A 444 -18.11 -4.28 10.40
CA ALA A 444 -18.48 -3.26 9.44
C ALA A 444 -19.93 -2.78 9.62
N SER A 445 -20.86 -3.71 9.88
CA SER A 445 -22.28 -3.44 10.11
C SER A 445 -22.50 -2.44 11.27
N TYR A 446 -21.78 -2.58 12.39
CA TYR A 446 -21.82 -1.61 13.51
C TYR A 446 -21.40 -0.19 13.08
N ILE A 447 -20.46 -0.07 12.13
CA ILE A 447 -20.01 1.23 11.63
C ILE A 447 -20.97 1.81 10.58
N ASP A 448 -21.62 0.97 9.76
CA ASP A 448 -22.69 1.39 8.86
C ASP A 448 -23.88 1.98 9.63
N GLU A 449 -24.34 1.29 10.68
CA GLU A 449 -25.40 1.76 11.58
C GLU A 449 -24.98 3.06 12.28
N HIS A 450 -23.76 3.12 12.84
CA HIS A 450 -23.22 4.34 13.44
C HIS A 450 -23.17 5.51 12.45
N PHE A 451 -22.74 5.26 11.21
CA PHE A 451 -22.64 6.27 10.16
C PHE A 451 -24.02 6.80 9.72
N ARG A 452 -25.01 5.90 9.59
CA ARG A 452 -26.39 6.24 9.23
C ARG A 452 -27.09 7.04 10.33
N GLU A 453 -27.17 6.48 11.55
CA GLU A 453 -28.04 6.97 12.62
C GLU A 453 -27.44 8.10 13.48
N THR A 454 -26.11 8.19 13.61
CA THR A 454 -25.50 9.16 14.54
C THR A 454 -25.51 10.60 13.99
N ASP A 455 -25.86 11.57 14.85
CA ASP A 455 -25.73 13.00 14.55
C ASP A 455 -24.33 13.34 14.06
N ASN A 456 -24.26 14.20 13.05
CA ASN A 456 -23.03 14.49 12.32
C ASN A 456 -21.89 15.01 13.22
N HIS A 457 -22.18 15.71 14.32
CA HIS A 457 -21.17 16.21 15.28
C HIS A 457 -20.59 15.11 16.20
N SER A 458 -21.19 13.92 16.22
CA SER A 458 -20.68 12.73 16.92
C SER A 458 -20.32 11.59 15.94
N ASN A 459 -20.48 11.83 14.63
CA ASN A 459 -20.35 10.82 13.59
C ASN A 459 -18.89 10.67 13.16
N VAL A 460 -18.16 9.77 13.80
CA VAL A 460 -16.70 9.59 13.65
C VAL A 460 -16.17 9.57 12.19
N PRO A 461 -16.76 8.83 11.22
CA PRO A 461 -16.37 8.95 9.80
C PRO A 461 -16.45 10.39 9.24
N VAL A 462 -17.51 11.14 9.57
CA VAL A 462 -17.67 12.54 9.17
C VAL A 462 -16.64 13.43 9.86
N ILE A 463 -16.42 13.24 11.17
CA ILE A 463 -15.48 14.04 11.96
C ILE A 463 -14.05 13.89 11.41
N GLN A 464 -13.60 12.65 11.14
CA GLN A 464 -12.27 12.46 10.58
C GLN A 464 -12.18 12.95 9.13
N ALA A 465 -13.24 12.78 8.31
CA ALA A 465 -13.26 13.35 6.97
C ALA A 465 -13.04 14.86 7.01
N LEU A 466 -13.77 15.59 7.87
CA LEU A 466 -13.61 17.04 8.04
C LEU A 466 -12.23 17.43 8.59
N ILE A 467 -11.62 16.62 9.48
CA ILE A 467 -10.26 16.87 9.97
C ILE A 467 -9.23 16.66 8.84
N GLU A 468 -9.34 15.60 8.04
CA GLU A 468 -8.45 15.37 6.90
C GLU A 468 -8.62 16.45 5.81
N ILE A 469 -9.85 16.92 5.55
CA ILE A 469 -10.15 18.07 4.70
C ILE A 469 -9.51 19.35 5.27
N PHE A 470 -9.63 19.62 6.57
CA PHE A 470 -9.00 20.79 7.20
C PHE A 470 -7.48 20.80 6.96
N TYR A 471 -6.85 19.62 7.06
CA TYR A 471 -5.44 19.48 6.76
C TYR A 471 -5.12 19.71 5.28
N SER A 472 -5.91 19.16 4.35
CA SER A 472 -5.71 19.33 2.91
C SER A 472 -5.99 20.77 2.45
N ASP A 473 -7.24 21.25 2.62
CA ASP A 473 -7.76 22.52 2.11
C ASP A 473 -7.22 23.76 2.83
N LYS A 474 -6.99 23.69 4.15
CA LYS A 474 -6.73 24.88 5.00
C LYS A 474 -5.32 24.93 5.57
N MET A 475 -4.62 23.80 5.63
CA MET A 475 -3.25 23.71 6.13
C MET A 475 -2.24 23.31 5.05
N ASP A 476 -2.68 23.00 3.82
CA ASP A 476 -1.85 22.55 2.69
C ASP A 476 -1.03 21.29 3.06
N TYR A 477 -1.70 20.26 3.55
CA TYR A 477 -1.14 18.92 3.76
C TYR A 477 -1.57 18.00 2.63
N ASN A 478 -0.63 17.53 1.82
CA ASN A 478 -0.87 16.60 0.72
C ASN A 478 -0.36 15.17 1.00
N ASN A 479 -0.06 14.86 2.27
CA ASN A 479 0.54 13.59 2.71
C ASN A 479 -0.12 13.12 4.02
N LYS A 480 -0.54 11.86 4.06
CA LYS A 480 -0.95 11.17 5.29
C LYS A 480 -0.18 9.85 5.45
N CYS A 481 0.43 9.67 6.62
CA CYS A 481 1.23 8.48 6.93
C CYS A 481 0.52 7.65 8.00
N ILE A 482 0.11 6.44 7.64
CA ILE A 482 -0.61 5.49 8.49
C ILE A 482 0.39 4.50 9.08
N VAL A 483 0.58 4.51 10.41
CA VAL A 483 1.53 3.64 11.10
C VAL A 483 0.79 2.74 12.09
N ALA A 484 0.74 1.45 11.80
CA ALA A 484 0.11 0.48 12.66
C ALA A 484 1.11 -0.10 13.66
N TYR A 485 0.82 0.03 14.96
CA TYR A 485 1.54 -0.61 16.05
C TYR A 485 0.96 -2.00 16.34
N ASP A 486 0.71 -2.76 15.27
CA ASP A 486 0.30 -4.17 15.28
C ASP A 486 0.90 -4.85 14.03
N GLU A 487 1.63 -5.94 14.21
CA GLU A 487 2.34 -6.65 13.13
C GLU A 487 1.38 -7.31 12.14
N TYR A 488 0.16 -7.68 12.57
CA TYR A 488 -0.86 -8.20 11.67
C TYR A 488 -1.36 -7.12 10.68
N LEU A 489 -1.23 -5.83 11.02
CA LEU A 489 -1.63 -4.70 10.17
C LEU A 489 -0.48 -4.09 9.34
N LYS A 490 0.69 -4.71 9.28
CA LYS A 490 1.90 -4.15 8.61
C LYS A 490 1.66 -3.67 7.17
N ASN A 491 0.84 -4.39 6.41
CA ASN A 491 0.49 -4.12 5.01
C ASN A 491 -0.91 -3.50 4.85
N PHE A 492 -1.66 -3.30 5.95
CA PHE A 492 -3.06 -2.82 5.91
C PHE A 492 -3.21 -1.47 5.20
N TYR A 493 -2.21 -0.60 5.35
CA TYR A 493 -2.16 0.70 4.67
C TYR A 493 -2.16 0.60 3.13
N LEU A 494 -1.79 -0.54 2.52
CA LEU A 494 -1.84 -0.73 1.06
C LEU A 494 -3.27 -0.89 0.55
N HIS A 495 -4.14 -1.55 1.33
CA HIS A 495 -5.57 -1.59 1.03
C HIS A 495 -6.19 -0.19 1.17
N LEU A 496 -5.86 0.51 2.27
CA LEU A 496 -6.32 1.90 2.48
C LEU A 496 -5.79 2.85 1.41
N GLN A 497 -4.57 2.65 0.91
CA GLN A 497 -3.98 3.42 -0.18
C GLN A 497 -4.83 3.33 -1.44
N GLN A 498 -5.27 2.14 -1.88
CA GLN A 498 -6.22 2.03 -2.99
C GLN A 498 -7.58 2.65 -2.63
N LEU A 499 -8.12 2.32 -1.45
CA LEU A 499 -9.45 2.75 -1.02
C LEU A 499 -9.60 4.27 -1.00
N GLU A 500 -8.60 5.01 -0.50
CA GLU A 500 -8.63 6.47 -0.48
C GLU A 500 -8.19 7.07 -1.82
N MET A 501 -7.03 6.67 -2.37
CA MET A 501 -6.44 7.37 -3.53
C MET A 501 -7.14 7.06 -4.86
N GLU A 502 -7.59 5.83 -5.10
CA GLU A 502 -8.34 5.51 -6.33
C GLU A 502 -9.77 6.08 -6.27
N SER A 503 -10.34 6.24 -5.07
CA SER A 503 -11.62 6.91 -4.89
C SER A 503 -11.53 8.42 -5.09
N ASN A 504 -10.67 9.07 -4.32
CA ASN A 504 -10.70 10.53 -4.13
C ASN A 504 -9.54 11.27 -4.80
N GLY A 505 -8.59 10.58 -5.44
CA GLY A 505 -7.54 11.18 -6.27
C GLY A 505 -8.09 11.65 -7.62
N LYS A 506 -9.01 12.62 -7.59
CA LYS A 506 -9.78 13.10 -8.75
C LYS A 506 -9.56 14.59 -8.98
N CYS A 507 -9.60 15.01 -10.26
CA CYS A 507 -9.57 16.40 -10.69
C CYS A 507 -10.92 16.88 -11.28
N ALA A 508 -11.83 15.96 -11.63
CA ALA A 508 -13.16 16.30 -12.14
C ALA A 508 -14.19 16.30 -10.99
N THR A 509 -14.91 17.42 -10.84
CA THR A 509 -15.95 17.66 -9.84
C THR A 509 -17.30 17.93 -10.55
N LEU A 510 -18.40 17.97 -9.80
CA LEU A 510 -19.70 18.44 -10.30
C LEU A 510 -19.68 19.92 -10.78
N ASP A 511 -18.72 20.73 -10.34
CA ASP A 511 -18.55 22.12 -10.76
C ASP A 511 -17.61 22.26 -11.99
N GLY A 512 -17.00 21.17 -12.46
CA GLY A 512 -15.97 21.16 -13.51
C GLY A 512 -14.61 20.67 -13.01
N ILE A 513 -13.52 21.02 -13.71
CA ILE A 513 -12.16 20.62 -13.33
C ILE A 513 -11.62 21.52 -12.22
N THR A 514 -11.18 20.92 -11.11
CA THR A 514 -10.54 21.64 -9.99
C THR A 514 -9.01 21.68 -10.13
N THR A 515 -8.41 22.76 -9.61
CA THR A 515 -6.97 22.92 -9.39
C THR A 515 -6.59 22.85 -7.90
N GLY A 516 -7.58 22.65 -7.01
CA GLY A 516 -7.36 22.47 -5.58
C GLY A 516 -6.87 21.06 -5.22
N GLN A 517 -6.52 20.87 -3.95
CA GLN A 517 -6.21 19.54 -3.42
C GLN A 517 -7.47 18.66 -3.35
N THR A 518 -7.29 17.35 -3.47
CA THR A 518 -8.30 16.34 -3.12
C THR A 518 -7.65 15.31 -2.18
N CYS A 519 -7.59 14.02 -2.54
CA CYS A 519 -6.99 13.00 -1.68
C CYS A 519 -5.50 13.27 -1.40
N MET A 520 -5.11 13.18 -0.13
CA MET A 520 -3.70 13.14 0.28
C MET A 520 -3.01 11.87 -0.24
N LEU A 521 -1.70 11.94 -0.45
CA LEU A 521 -0.88 10.75 -0.70
C LEU A 521 -0.88 9.86 0.56
N ILE A 522 -1.36 8.63 0.42
CA ILE A 522 -1.39 7.62 1.48
C ILE A 522 -0.14 6.76 1.40
N TRP A 523 0.55 6.61 2.53
CA TRP A 523 1.69 5.70 2.70
C TRP A 523 1.80 5.30 4.17
N GLY A 524 2.68 4.36 4.52
CA GLY A 524 2.67 3.81 5.87
C GLY A 524 3.64 2.67 6.14
N GLY A 525 3.33 1.90 7.18
CA GLY A 525 4.03 0.67 7.58
C GLY A 525 3.82 0.33 9.05
N VAL A 526 4.61 -0.62 9.57
CA VAL A 526 4.48 -1.11 10.95
C VAL A 526 5.36 -0.35 11.96
N GLY A 527 4.84 -0.10 13.16
CA GLY A 527 5.59 0.33 14.33
C GLY A 527 6.14 -0.88 15.10
N THR A 528 7.39 -0.93 15.54
CA THR A 528 8.38 0.17 15.58
C THR A 528 9.28 0.27 14.33
N ASN A 529 9.22 -0.68 13.39
CA ASN A 529 10.15 -0.77 12.24
C ASN A 529 10.28 0.55 11.46
N THR A 530 9.15 1.22 11.21
CA THR A 530 9.09 2.53 10.54
C THR A 530 9.85 3.64 11.27
N GLN A 531 9.99 3.57 12.60
CA GLN A 531 10.80 4.52 13.38
C GLN A 531 12.28 4.49 12.99
N HIS A 532 12.77 3.32 12.55
CA HIS A 532 14.14 3.10 12.10
C HIS A 532 14.30 3.27 10.57
N SER A 533 13.27 3.78 9.89
CA SER A 533 13.27 4.03 8.44
C SER A 533 13.04 5.52 8.14
N PHE A 534 11.82 6.03 8.31
CA PHE A 534 11.42 7.34 7.78
C PHE A 534 10.95 8.35 8.85
N PHE A 535 10.91 7.97 10.13
CA PHE A 535 10.53 8.91 11.19
C PHE A 535 11.48 10.11 11.32
N GLN A 536 12.71 10.01 10.81
CA GLN A 536 13.62 11.15 10.64
C GLN A 536 12.97 12.28 9.81
N LEU A 537 12.33 11.94 8.69
CA LEU A 537 11.58 12.88 7.86
C LEU A 537 10.33 13.38 8.58
N LEU A 538 9.61 12.48 9.27
CA LEU A 538 8.41 12.84 10.02
C LEU A 538 8.70 13.80 11.18
N HIS A 539 9.87 13.75 11.81
CA HIS A 539 10.23 14.62 12.95
C HIS A 539 10.97 15.90 12.56
N GLN A 540 11.98 15.83 11.70
CA GLN A 540 12.85 16.96 11.35
C GLN A 540 12.74 17.40 9.88
N GLY A 541 12.05 16.64 9.03
CA GLY A 541 11.86 16.98 7.61
C GLY A 541 10.90 18.14 7.38
N THR A 542 11.05 18.82 6.24
CA THR A 542 10.27 20.02 5.85
C THR A 542 8.90 19.70 5.25
N ARG A 543 8.53 18.42 5.10
CA ARG A 543 7.21 18.02 4.59
C ARG A 543 6.17 18.08 5.70
N LYS A 544 5.02 18.66 5.37
CA LYS A 544 3.77 18.54 6.14
C LYS A 544 3.22 17.14 5.92
N VAL A 545 3.01 16.39 7.01
CA VAL A 545 2.45 15.02 6.98
C VAL A 545 1.47 14.90 8.14
N LEU A 546 0.25 14.43 7.86
CA LEU A 546 -0.71 14.06 8.89
C LEU A 546 -0.39 12.63 9.34
N MET A 547 -0.13 12.42 10.62
CA MET A 547 0.09 11.08 11.15
C MET A 547 -1.22 10.43 11.59
N GLU A 548 -1.41 9.16 11.26
CA GLU A 548 -2.47 8.32 11.79
C GLU A 548 -1.84 7.10 12.45
N PHE A 549 -2.11 6.88 13.73
CA PHE A 549 -1.60 5.74 14.49
C PHE A 549 -2.72 4.75 14.78
N LEU A 550 -2.56 3.51 14.32
CA LEU A 550 -3.45 2.39 14.69
C LEU A 550 -2.77 1.61 15.82
N VAL A 551 -3.44 1.36 16.96
CA VAL A 551 -2.78 0.68 18.10
C VAL A 551 -3.74 -0.21 18.94
N PRO A 552 -3.37 -1.48 19.24
CA PRO A 552 -4.11 -2.33 20.16
C PRO A 552 -3.89 -1.90 21.63
N LEU A 553 -4.92 -2.05 22.46
CA LEU A 553 -4.85 -1.88 23.91
C LEU A 553 -4.62 -3.20 24.66
N ARG A 554 -4.78 -4.34 23.98
CA ARG A 554 -4.47 -5.69 24.48
C ARG A 554 -3.92 -6.57 23.34
N PRO A 555 -2.94 -7.44 23.58
CA PRO A 555 -2.49 -8.42 22.58
C PRO A 555 -3.56 -9.49 22.33
N LEU A 556 -3.40 -10.25 21.24
CA LEU A 556 -4.17 -11.47 20.97
C LEU A 556 -3.60 -12.69 21.69
N GLN A 557 -2.28 -12.76 21.83
CA GLN A 557 -1.54 -13.87 22.43
C GLN A 557 -1.65 -13.89 23.97
N ASP A 558 -1.48 -15.06 24.58
CA ASP A 558 -1.52 -15.22 26.05
C ASP A 558 -0.36 -14.45 26.73
N LYS A 559 -0.69 -13.69 27.78
CA LYS A 559 0.23 -12.99 28.68
C LYS A 559 1.20 -13.91 29.46
N LYS A 560 1.07 -15.23 29.32
CA LYS A 560 2.05 -16.22 29.81
C LYS A 560 3.17 -16.50 28.81
N VAL A 561 2.95 -16.27 27.52
CA VAL A 561 3.95 -16.47 26.45
C VAL A 561 4.75 -15.18 26.24
N LEU A 562 4.06 -14.04 26.26
CA LEU A 562 4.68 -12.72 26.27
C LEU A 562 5.16 -12.40 27.68
N ASN A 563 6.41 -11.95 27.86
CA ASN A 563 6.92 -11.45 29.15
C ASN A 563 6.39 -10.04 29.49
N ASN A 564 5.11 -9.77 29.17
CA ASN A 564 4.32 -8.51 29.12
C ASN A 564 5.01 -7.27 28.51
N SER A 565 6.19 -6.91 29.00
CA SER A 565 7.11 -5.87 28.54
C SER A 565 7.19 -5.63 27.02
N GLN A 566 7.13 -6.67 26.17
CA GLN A 566 7.15 -6.47 24.71
C GLN A 566 5.93 -5.70 24.18
N PHE A 567 4.73 -6.02 24.67
CA PHE A 567 3.51 -5.30 24.31
C PHE A 567 3.49 -3.90 24.95
N GLU A 568 3.95 -3.80 26.19
CA GLU A 568 4.07 -2.52 26.91
C GLU A 568 5.07 -1.58 26.21
N MET A 569 6.19 -2.10 25.70
CA MET A 569 7.16 -1.35 24.89
C MET A 569 6.57 -0.93 23.54
N LEU A 570 5.78 -1.78 22.87
CA LEU A 570 5.10 -1.44 21.61
C LEU A 570 4.11 -0.27 21.81
N PHE A 571 3.27 -0.35 22.84
CA PHE A 571 2.32 0.70 23.20
C PHE A 571 3.03 1.99 23.65
N ALA A 572 4.06 1.88 24.50
CA ALA A 572 4.85 3.03 24.96
C ALA A 572 5.58 3.73 23.80
N ASN A 573 6.00 2.98 22.77
CA ASN A 573 6.56 3.54 21.55
C ASN A 573 5.51 4.31 20.73
N CYS A 574 4.30 3.77 20.55
CA CYS A 574 3.20 4.47 19.88
C CYS A 574 2.88 5.82 20.56
N LEU A 575 2.61 5.76 21.88
CA LEU A 575 2.30 6.94 22.68
C LEU A 575 3.47 7.93 22.75
N GLY A 576 4.70 7.42 22.85
CA GLY A 576 5.93 8.21 22.85
C GLY A 576 6.12 8.99 21.54
N GLN A 577 5.90 8.35 20.39
CA GLN A 577 6.00 9.01 19.08
C GLN A 577 4.90 10.06 18.87
N SER A 578 3.64 9.74 19.17
CA SER A 578 2.52 10.70 19.11
C SER A 578 2.75 11.91 20.02
N ARG A 579 3.36 11.70 21.20
CA ARG A 579 3.73 12.78 22.12
C ARG A 579 4.94 13.59 21.64
N ALA A 580 5.97 12.94 21.07
CA ALA A 580 7.18 13.60 20.59
C ALA A 580 6.89 14.51 19.37
N LEU A 581 6.05 14.04 18.43
CA LEU A 581 5.59 14.82 17.27
C LEU A 581 4.89 16.12 17.70
N MET A 582 4.06 16.05 18.74
CA MET A 582 3.38 17.22 19.30
C MET A 582 4.32 18.17 20.04
N LEU A 583 5.17 17.65 20.94
CA LEU A 583 6.00 18.46 21.84
C LEU A 583 7.24 19.06 21.17
N GLY A 584 7.93 18.27 20.36
CA GLY A 584 9.29 18.58 19.92
C GLY A 584 10.33 18.61 21.06
N GLU A 585 11.50 19.16 20.75
CA GLU A 585 12.59 19.41 21.68
C GLU A 585 13.33 20.68 21.21
N ASN A 586 13.28 21.74 22.02
CA ASN A 586 13.97 23.00 21.74
C ASN A 586 15.45 22.91 22.13
N ASN A 587 16.23 22.19 21.33
CA ASN A 587 17.68 22.05 21.51
C ASN A 587 18.43 23.23 20.85
N SER A 588 19.42 23.81 21.54
CA SER A 588 20.20 24.97 21.04
C SER A 588 21.25 24.62 19.97
N LYS A 589 21.17 23.42 19.40
CA LYS A 589 21.98 22.95 18.27
C LYS A 589 21.04 22.53 17.15
N ASP A 590 21.10 23.23 16.02
CA ASP A 590 20.15 23.12 14.90
C ASP A 590 19.87 21.68 14.45
N TYR A 591 20.89 20.82 14.40
CA TYR A 591 20.76 19.41 13.99
C TYR A 591 20.12 18.49 15.04
N LYS A 592 19.97 18.95 16.29
CA LYS A 592 19.22 18.28 17.37
C LYS A 592 17.88 18.95 17.68
N PHE A 593 17.50 20.00 16.95
CA PHE A 593 16.22 20.66 17.12
C PHE A 593 15.08 19.78 16.58
N PHE A 594 14.05 19.55 17.39
CA PHE A 594 12.80 18.93 16.97
C PHE A 594 11.70 20.00 17.04
N PRO A 595 11.10 20.44 15.92
CA PRO A 595 10.19 21.59 15.91
C PRO A 595 8.90 21.40 16.73
N GLY A 596 8.50 20.14 16.95
CA GLY A 596 7.18 19.81 17.51
C GLY A 596 6.07 20.23 16.57
N ASP A 597 4.86 20.42 17.13
CA ASP A 597 3.69 20.95 16.41
C ASP A 597 3.22 20.08 15.22
N ARG A 598 3.63 18.80 15.19
CA ARG A 598 3.27 17.87 14.13
C ARG A 598 2.00 17.11 14.51
N PRO A 599 0.98 17.08 13.64
CA PRO A 599 -0.32 16.57 13.99
C PRO A 599 -0.37 15.04 13.96
N SER A 600 -1.08 14.45 14.92
CA SER A 600 -1.40 13.02 14.89
C SER A 600 -2.83 12.73 15.32
N ILE A 601 -3.45 11.81 14.61
CA ILE A 601 -4.67 11.10 15.00
C ILE A 601 -4.22 9.78 15.64
N THR A 602 -4.89 9.32 16.70
CA THR A 602 -4.63 8.01 17.30
C THR A 602 -5.93 7.21 17.36
N ILE A 603 -5.98 6.11 16.63
CA ILE A 603 -7.10 5.15 16.60
C ILE A 603 -6.65 3.93 17.42
N ALA A 604 -7.01 3.94 18.69
CA ALA A 604 -6.74 2.84 19.61
C ALA A 604 -7.93 1.87 19.63
N TYR A 605 -7.69 0.57 19.61
CA TYR A 605 -8.76 -0.44 19.67
C TYR A 605 -8.47 -1.47 20.75
N SER A 606 -9.52 -2.06 21.32
CA SER A 606 -9.42 -2.96 22.47
C SER A 606 -8.49 -4.16 22.20
N ARG A 607 -8.62 -4.78 21.02
CA ARG A 607 -7.70 -5.78 20.41
C ARG A 607 -8.12 -6.07 18.96
N LEU A 608 -7.22 -6.64 18.16
CA LEU A 608 -7.45 -6.88 16.73
C LEU A 608 -8.33 -8.13 16.46
N THR A 609 -9.64 -8.03 16.67
CA THR A 609 -10.59 -9.11 16.33
C THR A 609 -11.12 -8.97 14.89
N PRO A 610 -11.79 -9.99 14.31
CA PRO A 610 -12.47 -9.86 13.02
C PRO A 610 -13.42 -8.66 12.97
N GLU A 611 -14.20 -8.45 14.03
CA GLU A 611 -15.11 -7.30 14.15
C GLU A 611 -14.35 -5.96 14.09
N ILE A 612 -13.19 -5.85 14.77
CA ILE A 612 -12.40 -4.63 14.78
C ILE A 612 -11.73 -4.37 13.41
N VAL A 613 -11.27 -5.41 12.70
CA VAL A 613 -10.76 -5.26 11.32
C VAL A 613 -11.86 -4.82 10.36
N GLY A 614 -13.07 -5.39 10.49
CA GLY A 614 -14.23 -4.96 9.70
C GLY A 614 -14.63 -3.51 9.96
N ALA A 615 -14.67 -3.13 11.23
CA ALA A 615 -14.98 -1.76 11.64
C ALA A 615 -13.95 -0.74 11.11
N LEU A 616 -12.64 -1.06 11.14
CA LEU A 616 -11.59 -0.16 10.64
C LEU A 616 -11.67 0.11 9.13
N ILE A 617 -12.02 -0.89 8.31
CA ILE A 617 -12.19 -0.70 6.86
C ILE A 617 -13.48 0.09 6.59
N ALA A 618 -14.62 -0.32 7.15
CA ALA A 618 -15.91 0.36 6.94
C ALA A 618 -15.89 1.82 7.40
N PHE A 619 -15.19 2.12 8.50
CA PHE A 619 -14.91 3.48 8.94
C PHE A 619 -14.22 4.30 7.85
N THR A 620 -13.23 3.72 7.18
CA THR A 620 -12.46 4.39 6.13
C THR A 620 -13.28 4.56 4.84
N GLU A 621 -14.11 3.57 4.47
CA GLU A 621 -15.03 3.66 3.31
C GLU A 621 -16.00 4.84 3.44
N HIS A 622 -16.65 4.98 4.59
CA HIS A 622 -17.58 6.10 4.84
C HIS A 622 -16.89 7.45 4.91
N LYS A 623 -15.71 7.50 5.55
CA LYS A 623 -14.88 8.70 5.59
C LYS A 623 -14.46 9.15 4.17
N VAL A 624 -14.10 8.20 3.29
CA VAL A 624 -13.82 8.44 1.87
C VAL A 624 -15.05 8.99 1.14
N TYR A 625 -16.23 8.44 1.38
CA TYR A 625 -17.47 8.94 0.77
C TYR A 625 -17.78 10.38 1.20
N ILE A 626 -17.64 10.70 2.49
CA ILE A 626 -17.84 12.06 3.01
C ILE A 626 -16.84 13.06 2.40
N GLN A 627 -15.57 12.68 2.27
CA GLN A 627 -14.58 13.48 1.54
C GLN A 627 -14.99 13.72 0.08
N GLY A 628 -15.50 12.69 -0.60
CA GLY A 628 -16.02 12.79 -1.98
C GLY A 628 -17.18 13.78 -2.12
N LEU A 629 -18.14 13.72 -1.20
CA LEU A 629 -19.26 14.67 -1.13
C LEU A 629 -18.81 16.12 -0.90
N TYR A 630 -17.79 16.34 -0.06
CA TYR A 630 -17.26 17.69 0.21
C TYR A 630 -16.54 18.28 -1.02
N TRP A 631 -15.62 17.52 -1.65
CA TRP A 631 -14.92 17.98 -2.86
C TRP A 631 -15.79 17.88 -4.14
N LYS A 632 -17.05 17.43 -4.03
CA LYS A 632 -17.99 17.20 -5.15
C LYS A 632 -17.44 16.28 -6.24
N ILE A 633 -16.62 15.30 -5.87
CA ILE A 633 -16.01 14.32 -6.79
C ILE A 633 -16.78 12.99 -6.74
N ASN A 634 -16.65 12.16 -7.78
CA ASN A 634 -17.14 10.79 -7.73
C ASN A 634 -16.09 9.88 -7.05
N SER A 635 -16.38 9.41 -5.85
CA SER A 635 -15.52 8.43 -5.15
C SER A 635 -15.52 7.03 -5.78
N PHE A 636 -16.41 6.74 -6.74
CA PHE A 636 -16.75 5.37 -7.13
C PHE A 636 -16.34 4.98 -8.55
N ASP A 637 -15.97 5.94 -9.42
CA ASP A 637 -15.32 5.67 -10.71
C ASP A 637 -13.78 5.61 -10.59
N GLN A 638 -13.09 5.32 -11.70
CA GLN A 638 -11.62 5.28 -11.78
C GLN A 638 -11.07 5.50 -13.22
N PHE A 639 -11.62 6.46 -13.98
CA PHE A 639 -11.24 6.66 -15.40
C PHE A 639 -9.73 6.86 -15.65
N GLY A 640 -8.97 7.36 -14.67
CA GLY A 640 -7.52 7.56 -14.79
C GLY A 640 -6.71 6.30 -15.12
N VAL A 641 -7.22 5.08 -14.83
CA VAL A 641 -6.50 3.83 -15.14
C VAL A 641 -6.66 3.36 -16.59
N THR A 642 -7.48 4.04 -17.40
CA THR A 642 -7.82 3.60 -18.77
C THR A 642 -6.72 3.92 -19.79
N LEU A 643 -6.14 5.12 -19.75
CA LEU A 643 -5.13 5.57 -20.72
C LEU A 643 -3.90 4.67 -20.71
N GLY A 644 -3.37 4.36 -19.53
CA GLY A 644 -2.20 3.47 -19.39
C GLY A 644 -2.44 2.07 -19.96
N LYS A 645 -3.67 1.54 -19.83
CA LYS A 645 -4.05 0.23 -20.40
C LYS A 645 -4.13 0.27 -21.93
N SER A 646 -4.67 1.34 -22.52
CA SER A 646 -4.67 1.50 -23.98
C SER A 646 -3.24 1.58 -24.52
N VAL A 647 -2.40 2.45 -23.94
CA VAL A 647 -1.01 2.63 -24.37
C VAL A 647 -0.19 1.35 -24.18
N ALA A 648 -0.40 0.59 -23.10
CA ALA A 648 0.27 -0.71 -22.91
C ALA A 648 -0.13 -1.75 -23.98
N VAL A 649 -1.40 -1.79 -24.40
CA VAL A 649 -1.87 -2.65 -25.49
C VAL A 649 -1.27 -2.25 -26.83
N ASP A 650 -1.06 -0.96 -27.09
CA ASP A 650 -0.43 -0.48 -28.32
C ASP A 650 1.11 -0.69 -28.31
N ILE A 651 1.76 -0.55 -27.16
CA ILE A 651 3.17 -0.93 -26.97
C ILE A 651 3.38 -2.44 -27.14
N LEU A 652 2.45 -3.28 -26.69
CA LEU A 652 2.54 -4.73 -26.85
C LEU A 652 2.51 -5.12 -28.34
N LYS A 653 1.65 -4.49 -29.16
CA LYS A 653 1.70 -4.65 -30.63
C LYS A 653 3.03 -4.18 -31.20
N ALA A 654 3.60 -3.10 -30.68
CA ALA A 654 4.89 -2.57 -31.10
C ALA A 654 6.09 -3.47 -30.74
N MET A 655 5.92 -4.51 -29.91
CA MET A 655 6.94 -5.55 -29.74
C MET A 655 7.04 -6.42 -31.00
N ASP A 656 5.91 -6.82 -31.57
CA ASP A 656 5.84 -7.66 -32.78
C ASP A 656 5.95 -6.83 -34.08
N GLU A 657 5.46 -5.59 -34.09
CA GLU A 657 5.37 -4.72 -35.27
C GLU A 657 6.24 -3.44 -35.15
N ASP A 658 6.60 -2.81 -36.27
CA ASP A 658 7.29 -1.51 -36.28
C ASP A 658 6.28 -0.34 -36.26
N VAL A 659 5.77 -0.07 -35.05
CA VAL A 659 4.82 1.03 -34.80
C VAL A 659 5.52 2.38 -34.90
N LYS A 660 5.08 3.18 -35.87
CA LYS A 660 5.44 4.60 -36.01
C LYS A 660 4.58 5.44 -35.05
N HIS A 661 5.09 6.61 -34.65
CA HIS A 661 4.46 7.55 -33.71
C HIS A 661 4.56 7.22 -32.21
N MET A 662 5.75 6.80 -31.75
CA MET A 662 6.14 6.79 -30.32
C MET A 662 7.15 7.92 -30.03
N ASP A 663 7.34 8.29 -28.76
CA ASP A 663 8.39 9.24 -28.36
C ASP A 663 9.79 8.59 -28.39
N THR A 664 10.84 9.39 -28.48
CA THR A 664 12.23 8.90 -28.63
C THR A 664 12.76 8.12 -27.43
N GLY A 665 12.21 8.34 -26.22
CA GLY A 665 12.55 7.57 -25.04
C GLY A 665 11.95 6.17 -25.10
N SER A 666 10.64 6.08 -25.33
CA SER A 666 9.93 4.81 -25.48
C SER A 666 10.46 4.01 -26.68
N MET A 667 10.75 4.66 -27.82
CA MET A 667 11.39 4.03 -28.97
C MET A 667 12.76 3.42 -28.63
N ARG A 668 13.61 4.11 -27.84
CA ARG A 668 14.93 3.57 -27.47
C ARG A 668 14.81 2.36 -26.54
N LEU A 669 13.86 2.39 -25.60
CA LEU A 669 13.63 1.27 -24.69
C LEU A 669 13.06 0.05 -25.43
N LEU A 670 12.12 0.25 -26.36
CA LEU A 670 11.59 -0.81 -27.22
C LEU A 670 12.68 -1.40 -28.14
N GLY A 671 13.52 -0.55 -28.73
CA GLY A 671 14.67 -0.99 -29.53
C GLY A 671 15.66 -1.83 -28.70
N LEU A 672 16.00 -1.40 -27.48
CA LEU A 672 16.83 -2.18 -26.55
C LEU A 672 16.20 -3.53 -26.16
N TYR A 673 14.87 -3.60 -26.06
CA TYR A 673 14.17 -4.85 -25.81
C TYR A 673 14.27 -5.81 -27.00
N LYS A 674 14.02 -5.35 -28.24
CA LYS A 674 14.20 -6.18 -29.45
C LYS A 674 15.68 -6.63 -29.59
N GLU A 675 16.62 -5.69 -29.52
CA GLU A 675 18.09 -5.92 -29.58
C GLU A 675 18.62 -7.04 -28.65
N LEU A 676 17.96 -7.30 -27.52
CA LEU A 676 18.35 -8.32 -26.56
C LEU A 676 17.63 -9.65 -26.80
N ASN A 677 16.31 -9.65 -26.98
CA ASN A 677 15.52 -10.87 -27.10
C ASN A 677 15.71 -11.55 -28.47
N ASP A 678 15.86 -10.78 -29.55
CA ASP A 678 16.14 -11.33 -30.89
C ASP A 678 17.43 -12.18 -30.86
N ARG A 679 18.46 -11.72 -30.12
CA ARG A 679 19.75 -12.41 -29.93
C ARG A 679 19.72 -13.63 -29.01
N GLU A 680 18.61 -13.88 -28.32
CA GLU A 680 18.34 -15.15 -27.64
C GLU A 680 17.57 -16.13 -28.54
N SER A 681 16.88 -15.64 -29.59
CA SER A 681 16.27 -16.51 -30.61
C SER A 681 17.26 -17.07 -31.65
N GLU A 682 18.44 -16.45 -31.79
CA GLU A 682 19.53 -16.88 -32.68
C GLU A 682 20.50 -17.92 -32.06
N LYS A 683 20.20 -18.48 -30.88
CA LYS A 683 21.11 -19.36 -30.09
C LYS A 683 20.52 -20.70 -29.68
#